data_AF-A0A809RL27-F1
#
_entry.id   AF-A0A809RL27-F1
#
_cell.length_a   1.000
_cell.length_b   1.000
_cell.length_c   1.000
_cell.angle_alpha   90.00
_cell.angle_beta   90.00
_cell.angle_gamma   90.00
#
_symmetry.space_group_name_H-M   'P 1'
#
loop_
_entity.id
_entity.type
_entity.pdbx_description
1 polymer ?
#
loop_
_entity_poly.entity_id
_entity_poly.type
_entity_poly.pdbx_seq_one_letter_code
_entity_poly.pdbx_strand_id
1 'polypeptide(L)'
;MNPPFPSSTPVALAQALQQAIAQHQAGLLDEAELLYRDILQQQPQHPVANHHLGILCVQKNQPIVGLPYFMAALEADPTQNTYWLGYIEALMLANQLDAAREVLTIARQQGLQGAEFDNLAARLTPKTVSPTPAQPQNKPTAKTSREGLTNAIIDLFSQGQYDEVVKQGLAMTTRYPREGFGWKALGSALQALGRNTEALAALQKAAKLAPQDAYAHSNLANVLNDLGRYADAERSLRRALAIDPNFAEAYSNLGSTLQDMGRLNEAVASYQRAIAIKPDLAEAHYNLGNLFRTLGQHQDAIAAYRLALAIQPEYAQAHSNLGITLHESGLSAVAETEVRRALQIQPNLVQAHSNLGNILQDSGRLIEAENCYQHALQLNPNIAEIHNNLGNTLQAMGRLAEAATSYRNALALNPDYTVAHSNLLFMLNYDPLSTPAQNFEEALRYGQNVTRLPKHTYATWQCDPLAVRLRIGFVSGDFNNHPVGYFLESLITQLDPAAFELIAYPTNHRADELTNRIQPYFHAWRPLSGLNDEAAAKLIHDDGIHILIDLAGHTRYNRLPIFAWKPAPVQVSWLGYFATTGMNEMDYLVADAWTLPESETSYFTESIWRLPETRLCFAPPNIDLTVAPLPALSNAHITFGCFNNLTKMNDDVVALWAQILTALPDSKLFLKTKQFNDPSQRQLTLDRYAQHGIAEQRLILEGHDDRATYLRAYERVDIALDPFPYPGGTTTVEGLWMGVPVLTLAASSFLSRQGAGILMNAGLTEWVAESAEDYVKRAIAHTSDLPALSLLRLNLRQKLSTSPMMDGQKFAVNFGSCLIEIWQTTQNSNDASND
;
A
#
# COMPACT_ATOMS: atom_id res chain seq x y z
N MET A 1 16.94 -25.93 -15.98
CA MET A 1 17.68 -24.78 -16.53
C MET A 1 17.06 -24.42 -17.87
N ASN A 2 16.19 -23.41 -17.90
CA ASN A 2 15.86 -22.70 -19.15
C ASN A 2 16.87 -21.55 -19.28
N PRO A 3 17.39 -21.24 -20.47
CA PRO A 3 18.37 -20.17 -20.63
C PRO A 3 17.70 -18.79 -20.39
N PRO A 4 18.46 -17.77 -19.94
CA PRO A 4 17.93 -16.44 -19.72
C PRO A 4 17.58 -15.78 -21.06
N PHE A 5 16.47 -15.03 -21.09
CA PHE A 5 16.08 -14.19 -22.22
C PHE A 5 17.22 -13.20 -22.55
N PRO A 6 17.66 -13.08 -23.83
CA PRO A 6 18.67 -12.10 -24.18
C PRO A 6 18.08 -10.69 -24.09
N SER A 7 18.74 -9.81 -23.35
CA SER A 7 18.54 -8.36 -23.46
C SER A 7 18.83 -7.94 -24.90
N SER A 8 17.82 -7.44 -25.60
CA SER A 8 17.93 -6.99 -26.98
C SER A 8 18.74 -5.69 -27.05
N THR A 9 19.74 -5.65 -27.94
CA THR A 9 20.54 -4.45 -28.21
C THR A 9 19.70 -3.37 -28.93
N PRO A 10 19.96 -2.06 -28.72
CA PRO A 10 19.22 -0.96 -29.38
C PRO A 10 19.11 -1.05 -30.91
N VAL A 11 20.11 -1.66 -31.55
CA VAL A 11 20.14 -1.91 -33.00
C VAL A 11 19.07 -2.91 -33.45
N ALA A 12 18.76 -3.91 -32.62
CA ALA A 12 17.75 -4.92 -32.92
C ALA A 12 16.33 -4.34 -32.89
N LEU A 13 16.07 -3.40 -31.96
CA LEU A 13 14.78 -2.74 -31.86
C LEU A 13 14.51 -1.80 -33.06
N ALA A 14 15.54 -1.06 -33.50
CA ALA A 14 15.43 -0.20 -34.68
C ALA A 14 15.16 -1.00 -35.97
N GLN A 15 15.77 -2.18 -36.10
CA GLN A 15 15.52 -3.09 -37.23
C GLN A 15 14.09 -3.68 -37.17
N ALA A 16 13.64 -4.11 -36.00
CA ALA A 16 12.28 -4.60 -35.80
C ALA A 16 11.24 -3.52 -36.14
N LEU A 17 11.49 -2.28 -35.74
CA LEU A 17 10.61 -1.14 -36.05
C LEU A 17 10.56 -0.86 -37.55
N GLN A 18 11.70 -0.85 -38.25
CA GLN A 18 11.72 -0.68 -39.70
C GLN A 18 10.96 -1.79 -40.43
N GLN A 19 11.08 -3.03 -39.95
CA GLN A 19 10.35 -4.16 -40.50
C GLN A 19 8.84 -4.03 -40.26
N ALA A 20 8.42 -3.62 -39.06
CA ALA A 20 7.02 -3.38 -38.74
C ALA A 20 6.40 -2.29 -39.63
N ILE A 21 7.11 -1.18 -39.84
CA ILE A 21 6.66 -0.10 -40.73
C ILE A 21 6.59 -0.58 -42.19
N ALA A 22 7.56 -1.37 -42.66
CA ALA A 22 7.56 -1.91 -44.02
C ALA A 22 6.36 -2.86 -44.25
N GLN A 23 6.06 -3.73 -43.29
CA GLN A 23 4.88 -4.60 -43.35
C GLN A 23 3.57 -3.80 -43.29
N HIS A 24 3.53 -2.76 -42.46
CA HIS A 24 2.38 -1.86 -42.37
C HIS A 24 2.12 -1.15 -43.71
N GLN A 25 3.17 -0.62 -44.36
CA GLN A 25 3.09 0.00 -45.68
C GLN A 25 2.72 -0.99 -46.79
N ALA A 26 3.12 -2.26 -46.64
CA ALA A 26 2.76 -3.34 -47.57
C ALA A 26 1.31 -3.85 -47.39
N GLY A 27 0.57 -3.34 -46.40
CA GLY A 27 -0.80 -3.77 -46.10
C GLY A 27 -0.91 -5.08 -45.32
N LEU A 28 0.20 -5.61 -44.82
CA LEU A 28 0.26 -6.82 -43.98
C LEU A 28 -0.04 -6.46 -42.52
N LEU A 29 -1.29 -6.07 -42.25
CA LEU A 29 -1.69 -5.46 -40.97
C LEU A 29 -1.50 -6.37 -39.77
N ASP A 30 -1.75 -7.68 -39.89
CA ASP A 30 -1.61 -8.61 -38.76
C ASP A 30 -0.15 -8.89 -38.41
N GLU A 31 0.73 -8.97 -39.41
CA GLU A 31 2.17 -9.13 -39.20
C GLU A 31 2.79 -7.87 -38.58
N ALA A 32 2.38 -6.70 -39.08
CA ALA A 32 2.82 -5.42 -38.54
C ALA A 32 2.37 -5.23 -37.08
N GLU A 33 1.12 -5.60 -36.76
CA GLU A 33 0.60 -5.53 -35.39
C GLU A 33 1.42 -6.39 -34.41
N LEU A 34 1.78 -7.62 -34.79
CA LEU A 34 2.62 -8.50 -33.97
C LEU A 34 3.99 -7.85 -33.68
N LEU A 35 4.65 -7.31 -34.71
CA LEU A 35 5.95 -6.66 -34.53
C LEU A 35 5.86 -5.38 -33.67
N TYR A 36 4.82 -4.56 -33.83
CA TYR A 36 4.62 -3.41 -32.95
C TYR A 36 4.37 -3.83 -31.50
N ARG A 37 3.59 -4.89 -31.26
CA ARG A 37 3.35 -5.41 -29.91
C ARG A 37 4.62 -5.97 -29.28
N ASP A 38 5.46 -6.67 -30.03
CA ASP A 38 6.76 -7.18 -29.56
C ASP A 38 7.71 -6.03 -29.16
N ILE A 39 7.72 -4.93 -29.93
CA ILE A 39 8.48 -3.73 -29.59
C ILE A 39 7.95 -3.11 -28.29
N LEU A 40 6.62 -2.99 -28.15
CA LEU A 40 6.00 -2.42 -26.95
C LEU A 40 6.13 -3.32 -25.71
N GLN A 41 6.29 -4.62 -25.88
CA GLN A 41 6.61 -5.52 -24.76
C GLN A 41 7.98 -5.22 -24.15
N GLN A 42 8.93 -4.77 -24.97
CA GLN A 42 10.29 -4.42 -24.53
C GLN A 42 10.39 -2.95 -24.12
N GLN A 43 9.68 -2.06 -24.81
CA GLN A 43 9.63 -0.62 -24.54
C GLN A 43 8.18 -0.10 -24.63
N PRO A 44 7.41 -0.19 -23.52
CA PRO A 44 5.98 0.16 -23.52
C PRO A 44 5.65 1.60 -23.96
N GLN A 45 6.57 2.54 -23.72
CA GLN A 45 6.41 3.95 -24.10
C GLN A 45 7.09 4.31 -25.43
N HIS A 46 7.43 3.33 -26.28
CA HIS A 46 8.09 3.63 -27.56
C HIS A 46 7.16 4.48 -28.46
N PRO A 47 7.50 5.74 -28.78
CA PRO A 47 6.54 6.70 -29.36
C PRO A 47 6.06 6.29 -30.75
N VAL A 48 6.98 5.88 -31.63
CA VAL A 48 6.67 5.50 -33.02
C VAL A 48 5.82 4.23 -33.07
N ALA A 49 6.19 3.18 -32.33
CA ALA A 49 5.43 1.93 -32.28
C ALA A 49 4.00 2.16 -31.75
N ASN A 50 3.84 2.95 -30.69
CA ASN A 50 2.54 3.35 -30.16
C ASN A 50 1.71 4.12 -31.21
N HIS A 51 2.29 5.12 -31.88
CA HIS A 51 1.58 5.89 -32.90
C HIS A 51 1.09 5.01 -34.08
N HIS A 52 1.97 4.15 -34.60
CA HIS A 52 1.62 3.27 -35.71
C HIS A 52 0.61 2.18 -35.34
N LEU A 53 0.69 1.65 -34.11
CA LEU A 53 -0.31 0.72 -33.61
C LEU A 53 -1.69 1.40 -33.44
N GLY A 54 -1.70 2.67 -33.01
CA GLY A 54 -2.91 3.51 -33.01
C GLY A 54 -3.51 3.68 -34.41
N ILE A 55 -2.69 3.98 -35.42
CA ILE A 55 -3.14 4.07 -36.83
C ILE A 55 -3.71 2.73 -37.31
N LEU A 56 -3.06 1.63 -36.97
CA LEU A 56 -3.48 0.29 -37.35
C LEU A 56 -4.85 -0.06 -36.77
N CYS A 57 -5.10 0.29 -35.50
CA CYS A 57 -6.43 0.18 -34.88
C CYS A 57 -7.48 1.00 -35.64
N VAL A 58 -7.16 2.24 -36.03
CA VAL A 58 -8.06 3.07 -36.84
C VAL A 58 -8.35 2.44 -38.20
N GLN A 59 -7.33 1.90 -38.89
CA GLN A 59 -7.47 1.21 -40.18
C GLN A 59 -8.31 -0.07 -40.07
N LYS A 60 -8.25 -0.76 -38.93
CA LYS A 60 -9.12 -1.90 -38.60
C LYS A 60 -10.53 -1.49 -38.15
N ASN A 61 -10.90 -0.22 -38.29
CA ASN A 61 -12.17 0.35 -37.87
C ASN A 61 -12.43 0.20 -36.35
N GLN A 62 -11.36 0.28 -35.56
CA GLN A 62 -11.36 0.21 -34.09
C GLN A 62 -10.74 1.48 -33.48
N PRO A 63 -11.29 2.69 -33.77
CA PRO A 63 -10.67 3.95 -33.36
C PRO A 63 -10.53 4.09 -31.84
N ILE A 64 -11.50 3.58 -31.07
CA ILE A 64 -11.47 3.58 -29.59
C ILE A 64 -10.28 2.78 -29.05
N VAL A 65 -9.99 1.61 -29.63
CA VAL A 65 -8.84 0.76 -29.24
C VAL A 65 -7.51 1.45 -29.58
N GLY A 66 -7.50 2.32 -30.58
CA GLY A 66 -6.33 3.12 -30.96
C GLY A 66 -6.01 4.27 -29.99
N LEU A 67 -7.00 4.78 -29.25
CA LEU A 67 -6.84 5.98 -28.41
C LEU A 67 -5.71 5.90 -27.37
N PRO A 68 -5.55 4.81 -26.58
CA PRO A 68 -4.46 4.72 -25.61
C PRO A 68 -3.09 4.68 -26.27
N TYR A 69 -2.96 4.08 -27.46
CA TYR A 69 -1.70 4.05 -28.19
C TYR A 69 -1.32 5.44 -28.71
N PHE A 70 -2.28 6.20 -29.22
CA PHE A 70 -2.03 7.60 -29.57
C PHE A 70 -1.67 8.45 -28.36
N MET A 71 -2.34 8.23 -27.22
CA MET A 71 -2.04 8.94 -25.97
C MET A 71 -0.65 8.57 -25.44
N ALA A 72 -0.25 7.30 -25.45
CA ALA A 72 1.08 6.86 -25.05
C ALA A 72 2.19 7.42 -25.97
N ALA A 73 1.94 7.50 -27.28
CA ALA A 73 2.86 8.16 -28.21
C ALA A 73 3.03 9.66 -27.89
N LEU A 74 1.93 10.32 -27.52
CA LEU A 74 1.91 11.73 -27.18
C LEU A 74 2.55 12.02 -25.81
N GLU A 75 2.34 11.16 -24.82
CA GLU A 75 3.02 11.23 -23.52
C GLU A 75 4.54 11.06 -23.67
N ALA A 76 4.98 10.19 -24.59
CA ALA A 76 6.39 9.91 -24.83
C ALA A 76 7.12 11.00 -25.62
N ASP A 77 6.48 11.60 -26.64
CA ASP A 77 7.02 12.72 -27.41
C ASP A 77 5.91 13.67 -27.90
N PRO A 78 5.56 14.69 -27.09
CA PRO A 78 4.49 15.63 -27.43
C PRO A 78 4.90 16.65 -28.50
N THR A 79 6.15 16.65 -28.95
CA THR A 79 6.66 17.64 -29.92
C THR A 79 6.28 17.31 -31.37
N GLN A 80 5.78 16.09 -31.63
CA GLN A 80 5.45 15.62 -32.97
C GLN A 80 4.01 15.94 -33.35
N ASN A 81 3.84 16.78 -34.37
CA ASN A 81 2.51 17.18 -34.89
C ASN A 81 1.65 15.97 -35.31
N THR A 82 2.27 14.94 -35.89
CA THR A 82 1.58 13.75 -36.38
C THR A 82 0.89 12.96 -35.27
N TYR A 83 1.42 12.97 -34.05
CA TYR A 83 0.82 12.26 -32.92
C TYR A 83 -0.45 12.96 -32.44
N TRP A 84 -0.42 14.29 -32.36
CA TRP A 84 -1.61 15.10 -32.08
C TRP A 84 -2.69 14.92 -33.13
N LEU A 85 -2.32 14.97 -34.42
CA LEU A 85 -3.27 14.79 -35.52
C LEU A 85 -3.89 13.39 -35.48
N GLY A 86 -3.08 12.35 -35.33
CA GLY A 86 -3.55 10.96 -35.22
C GLY A 86 -4.49 10.77 -34.03
N TYR A 87 -4.19 11.39 -32.88
CA TYR A 87 -5.04 11.32 -31.69
C TYR A 87 -6.39 12.04 -31.89
N ILE A 88 -6.38 13.27 -32.41
CA ILE A 88 -7.60 14.04 -32.67
C ILE A 88 -8.48 13.34 -33.72
N GLU A 89 -7.88 12.80 -34.78
CA GLU A 89 -8.60 12.04 -35.80
C GLU A 89 -9.20 10.75 -35.24
N ALA A 90 -8.46 10.03 -34.40
CA ALA A 90 -8.98 8.85 -33.73
C ALA A 90 -10.15 9.18 -32.80
N LEU A 91 -10.08 10.29 -32.04
CA LEU A 91 -11.19 10.78 -31.20
C LEU A 91 -12.42 11.13 -32.05
N MET A 92 -12.22 11.79 -33.19
CA MET A 92 -13.30 12.10 -34.12
C MET A 92 -13.94 10.85 -34.72
N LEU A 93 -13.14 9.86 -35.12
CA LEU A 93 -13.63 8.58 -35.63
C LEU A 93 -14.30 7.73 -34.54
N ALA A 94 -13.90 7.90 -33.29
CA ALA A 94 -14.55 7.35 -32.11
C ALA A 94 -15.83 8.13 -31.70
N ASN A 95 -16.24 9.15 -32.46
CA ASN A 95 -17.37 10.04 -32.17
C ASN A 95 -17.25 10.80 -30.82
N GLN A 96 -16.03 11.01 -30.34
CA GLN A 96 -15.71 11.76 -29.12
C GLN A 96 -15.40 13.22 -29.45
N LEU A 97 -16.39 13.91 -30.01
CA LEU A 97 -16.21 15.24 -30.59
C LEU A 97 -15.89 16.33 -29.54
N ASP A 98 -16.33 16.17 -28.31
CA ASP A 98 -15.98 17.08 -27.20
C ASP A 98 -14.52 16.91 -26.77
N ALA A 99 -14.08 15.66 -26.55
CA ALA A 99 -12.68 15.36 -26.25
C ALA A 99 -11.75 15.79 -27.40
N ALA A 100 -12.14 15.57 -28.65
CA ALA A 100 -11.38 16.02 -29.82
C ALA A 100 -11.22 17.56 -29.85
N ARG A 101 -12.25 18.32 -29.44
CA ARG A 101 -12.21 19.79 -29.35
C ARG A 101 -11.29 20.26 -28.21
N GLU A 102 -11.34 19.59 -27.08
CA GLU A 102 -10.48 19.89 -25.93
C GLU A 102 -9.01 19.62 -26.28
N VAL A 103 -8.69 18.46 -26.84
CA VAL A 103 -7.34 18.10 -27.27
C VAL A 103 -6.82 19.05 -28.35
N LEU A 104 -7.65 19.44 -29.32
CA LEU A 104 -7.29 20.45 -30.32
C LEU A 104 -6.98 21.82 -29.69
N THR A 105 -7.69 22.19 -28.61
CA THR A 105 -7.44 23.42 -27.87
C THR A 105 -6.09 23.35 -27.14
N ILE A 106 -5.80 22.22 -26.50
CA ILE A 106 -4.51 21.97 -25.83
C ILE A 106 -3.37 22.01 -26.84
N ALA A 107 -3.51 21.34 -28.00
CA ALA A 107 -2.50 21.35 -29.06
C ALA A 107 -2.15 22.78 -29.51
N ARG A 108 -3.16 23.64 -29.68
CA ARG A 108 -2.98 25.06 -30.04
C ARG A 108 -2.30 25.88 -28.94
N GLN A 109 -2.62 25.62 -27.67
CA GLN A 109 -1.96 26.27 -26.54
C GLN A 109 -0.47 25.91 -26.45
N GLN A 110 -0.09 24.73 -26.91
CA GLN A 110 1.32 24.31 -27.02
C GLN A 110 2.02 24.86 -28.28
N GLY A 111 1.38 25.75 -29.03
CA GLY A 111 1.97 26.43 -30.19
C GLY A 111 1.84 25.67 -31.52
N LEU A 112 1.09 24.57 -31.56
CA LEU A 112 0.87 23.80 -32.78
C LEU A 112 -0.18 24.48 -33.68
N GLN A 113 0.24 24.86 -34.89
CA GLN A 113 -0.58 25.54 -35.90
C GLN A 113 -0.27 25.00 -37.30
N GLY A 114 -1.24 25.10 -38.23
CA GLY A 114 -1.06 24.67 -39.62
C GLY A 114 -2.37 24.25 -40.28
N ALA A 115 -2.34 24.11 -41.61
CA ALA A 115 -3.52 23.80 -42.43
C ALA A 115 -4.25 22.52 -42.03
N GLU A 116 -3.53 21.52 -41.49
CA GLU A 116 -4.10 20.25 -41.03
C GLU A 116 -4.93 20.42 -39.75
N PHE A 117 -4.43 21.17 -38.77
CA PHE A 117 -5.17 21.50 -37.55
C PHE A 117 -6.37 22.43 -37.81
N ASP A 118 -6.25 23.33 -38.78
CA ASP A 118 -7.36 24.20 -39.19
C ASP A 118 -8.47 23.42 -39.91
N ASN A 119 -8.11 22.38 -40.69
CA ASN A 119 -9.08 21.47 -41.28
C ASN A 119 -9.80 20.64 -40.21
N LEU A 120 -9.08 20.10 -39.22
CA LEU A 120 -9.69 19.42 -38.07
C LEU A 120 -10.62 20.35 -37.30
N ALA A 121 -10.21 21.59 -37.06
CA ALA A 121 -11.05 22.61 -36.43
C ALA A 121 -12.35 22.84 -37.22
N ALA A 122 -12.27 22.96 -38.56
CA ALA A 122 -13.44 23.13 -39.41
C ALA A 122 -14.39 21.92 -39.34
N ARG A 123 -13.86 20.70 -39.31
CA ARG A 123 -14.64 19.46 -39.18
C ARG A 123 -15.30 19.30 -37.80
N LEU A 124 -14.73 19.91 -36.77
CA LEU A 124 -15.23 19.92 -35.38
C LEU A 124 -16.19 21.09 -35.10
N THR A 125 -16.41 22.01 -36.07
CA THR A 125 -17.44 23.05 -35.92
C THR A 125 -18.85 22.43 -36.08
N PRO A 126 -19.78 22.71 -35.15
CA PRO A 126 -21.12 22.15 -35.23
C PRO A 126 -21.84 22.68 -36.48
N LYS A 127 -22.29 21.76 -37.35
CA LYS A 127 -23.29 22.10 -38.36
C LYS A 127 -24.60 22.39 -37.65
N THR A 128 -25.10 23.61 -37.79
CA THR A 128 -26.42 24.03 -37.32
C THR A 128 -27.49 23.16 -37.97
N VAL A 129 -28.01 22.18 -37.22
CA VAL A 129 -29.21 21.43 -37.62
C VAL A 129 -30.42 22.24 -37.16
N SER A 130 -31.20 22.71 -38.13
CA SER A 130 -32.51 23.31 -37.89
C SER A 130 -33.47 22.27 -37.30
N PRO A 131 -34.31 22.64 -36.32
CA PRO A 131 -35.19 21.70 -35.65
C PRO A 131 -36.28 21.21 -36.61
N THR A 132 -36.39 19.89 -36.74
CA THR A 132 -37.50 19.24 -37.46
C THR A 132 -38.76 19.25 -36.56
N PRO A 133 -39.98 19.49 -37.09
CA PRO A 133 -41.15 19.71 -36.25
C PRO A 133 -41.61 18.43 -35.54
N ALA A 134 -42.04 18.59 -34.30
CA ALA A 134 -42.67 17.57 -33.49
C ALA A 134 -43.88 16.93 -34.19
N GLN A 135 -43.94 15.60 -34.19
CA GLN A 135 -45.14 14.84 -34.53
C GLN A 135 -46.14 14.86 -33.37
N PRO A 136 -47.46 14.81 -33.66
CA PRO A 136 -48.50 15.14 -32.69
C PRO A 136 -48.70 14.06 -31.63
N GLN A 137 -48.84 14.52 -30.38
CA GLN A 137 -49.33 13.74 -29.25
C GLN A 137 -50.76 13.28 -29.51
N ASN A 138 -50.97 11.95 -29.58
CA ASN A 138 -52.29 11.36 -29.47
C ASN A 138 -52.59 11.02 -28.00
N LYS A 139 -53.69 11.59 -27.49
CA LYS A 139 -54.32 11.21 -26.22
C LYS A 139 -54.70 9.72 -26.22
N PRO A 140 -54.55 8.99 -25.10
CA PRO A 140 -54.92 7.59 -25.05
C PRO A 140 -56.43 7.42 -24.76
N THR A 141 -57.12 6.70 -25.64
CA THR A 141 -58.44 6.13 -25.35
C THR A 141 -58.38 4.60 -25.42
N ALA A 142 -58.57 3.99 -24.25
CA ALA A 142 -59.14 2.68 -23.94
C ALA A 142 -59.03 1.52 -24.97
N LYS A 143 -58.02 0.65 -24.76
CA LYS A 143 -58.09 -0.81 -24.57
C LYS A 143 -56.66 -1.33 -24.58
N THR A 144 -56.09 -1.64 -23.42
CA THR A 144 -54.68 -2.07 -23.31
C THR A 144 -54.50 -3.42 -24.00
N SER A 145 -54.06 -3.37 -25.26
CA SER A 145 -53.52 -4.50 -26.00
C SER A 145 -52.19 -4.92 -25.34
N ARG A 146 -51.80 -6.18 -25.52
CA ARG A 146 -50.52 -6.71 -25.00
C ARG A 146 -49.33 -5.86 -25.43
N GLU A 147 -49.32 -5.41 -26.68
CA GLU A 147 -48.27 -4.54 -27.24
C GLU A 147 -48.25 -3.16 -26.55
N GLY A 148 -49.41 -2.58 -26.25
CA GLY A 148 -49.48 -1.32 -25.51
C GLY A 148 -48.91 -1.42 -24.08
N LEU A 149 -49.16 -2.54 -23.38
CA LEU A 149 -48.56 -2.83 -22.06
C LEU A 149 -47.05 -3.05 -22.17
N THR A 150 -46.59 -3.76 -23.20
CA THR A 150 -45.17 -4.04 -23.44
C THR A 150 -44.40 -2.74 -23.68
N ASN A 151 -44.90 -1.88 -24.57
CA ASN A 151 -44.26 -0.60 -24.88
C ASN A 151 -44.26 0.33 -23.67
N ALA A 152 -45.36 0.41 -22.92
CA ALA A 152 -45.43 1.19 -21.69
C ALA A 152 -44.40 0.73 -20.65
N ILE A 153 -44.20 -0.58 -20.49
CA ILE A 153 -43.17 -1.13 -19.58
C ILE A 153 -41.77 -0.73 -20.04
N ILE A 154 -41.47 -0.82 -21.35
CA ILE A 154 -40.17 -0.43 -21.90
C ILE A 154 -39.91 1.06 -21.69
N ASP A 155 -40.90 1.92 -21.96
CA ASP A 155 -40.78 3.37 -21.78
C ASP A 155 -40.51 3.73 -20.31
N LEU A 156 -41.28 3.15 -19.38
CA LEU A 156 -41.08 3.35 -17.94
C LEU A 156 -39.71 2.85 -17.48
N PHE A 157 -39.24 1.72 -18.02
CA PHE A 157 -37.92 1.17 -17.71
C PHE A 157 -36.81 2.11 -18.20
N SER A 158 -36.93 2.63 -19.42
CA SER A 158 -35.97 3.58 -19.99
C SER A 158 -35.90 4.92 -19.23
N GLN A 159 -37.00 5.30 -18.57
CA GLN A 159 -37.09 6.51 -17.73
C GLN A 159 -36.66 6.25 -16.27
N GLY A 160 -36.24 5.03 -15.92
CA GLY A 160 -35.85 4.67 -14.55
C GLY A 160 -37.00 4.64 -13.54
N GLN A 161 -38.25 4.60 -14.01
CA GLN A 161 -39.44 4.59 -13.15
C GLN A 161 -39.76 3.17 -12.67
N TYR A 162 -38.83 2.55 -11.93
CA TYR A 162 -38.88 1.12 -11.59
C TYR A 162 -40.11 0.72 -10.76
N ASP A 163 -40.61 1.57 -9.86
CA ASP A 163 -41.85 1.30 -9.11
C ASP A 163 -43.07 1.15 -10.03
N GLU A 164 -43.17 1.99 -11.06
CA GLU A 164 -44.24 1.90 -12.06
C GLU A 164 -44.04 0.70 -12.98
N VAL A 165 -42.79 0.36 -13.32
CA VAL A 165 -42.48 -0.89 -14.03
C VAL A 165 -42.93 -2.10 -13.21
N VAL A 166 -42.72 -2.13 -11.90
CA VAL A 166 -43.18 -3.22 -11.04
C VAL A 166 -44.71 -3.33 -11.08
N LYS A 167 -45.44 -2.21 -10.99
CA LYS A 167 -46.92 -2.20 -11.07
C LYS A 167 -47.41 -2.73 -12.42
N GLN A 168 -46.87 -2.24 -13.53
CA GLN A 168 -47.25 -2.68 -14.87
C GLN A 168 -46.81 -4.13 -15.16
N GLY A 169 -45.62 -4.51 -14.68
CA GLY A 169 -45.10 -5.87 -14.75
C GLY A 169 -45.99 -6.87 -14.02
N LEU A 170 -46.44 -6.57 -12.80
CA LEU A 170 -47.41 -7.39 -12.05
C LEU A 170 -48.76 -7.50 -12.77
N ALA A 171 -49.25 -6.39 -13.32
CA ALA A 171 -50.48 -6.40 -14.13
C ALA A 171 -50.33 -7.30 -15.37
N MET A 172 -49.17 -7.25 -16.02
CA MET A 172 -48.86 -8.07 -17.19
C MET A 172 -48.70 -9.56 -16.83
N THR A 173 -48.01 -9.90 -15.75
CA THR A 173 -47.85 -11.31 -15.31
C THR A 173 -49.13 -11.91 -14.77
N THR A 174 -50.04 -11.10 -14.23
CA THR A 174 -51.39 -11.54 -13.84
C THR A 174 -52.27 -11.81 -15.06
N ARG A 175 -52.22 -10.94 -16.06
CA ARG A 175 -53.06 -11.04 -17.27
C ARG A 175 -52.52 -12.05 -18.29
N TYR A 176 -51.20 -12.22 -18.36
CA TYR A 176 -50.51 -13.11 -19.29
C TYR A 176 -49.46 -13.99 -18.57
N PRO A 177 -49.87 -14.88 -17.65
CA PRO A 177 -48.97 -15.59 -16.74
C PRO A 177 -48.01 -16.59 -17.41
N ARG A 178 -48.26 -16.93 -18.68
CA ARG A 178 -47.44 -17.87 -19.47
C ARG A 178 -46.44 -17.17 -20.40
N GLU A 179 -46.39 -15.85 -20.43
CA GLU A 179 -45.45 -15.09 -21.28
C GLU A 179 -44.22 -14.64 -20.48
N GLY A 180 -43.01 -14.86 -21.01
CA GLY A 180 -41.76 -14.58 -20.30
C GLY A 180 -41.41 -13.09 -20.12
N PHE A 181 -41.82 -12.22 -21.05
CA PHE A 181 -41.43 -10.80 -21.05
C PHE A 181 -41.86 -10.06 -19.77
N GLY A 182 -43.12 -10.20 -19.36
CA GLY A 182 -43.65 -9.51 -18.17
C GLY A 182 -42.91 -9.94 -16.90
N TRP A 183 -42.57 -11.22 -16.78
CA TRP A 183 -41.77 -11.75 -15.67
C TRP A 183 -40.32 -11.24 -15.71
N LYS A 184 -39.71 -11.13 -16.89
CA LYS A 184 -38.36 -10.58 -17.08
C LYS A 184 -38.30 -9.10 -16.66
N ALA A 185 -39.22 -8.28 -17.17
CA ALA A 185 -39.27 -6.85 -16.85
C ALA A 185 -39.58 -6.59 -15.38
N LEU A 186 -40.53 -7.34 -14.80
CA LEU A 186 -40.84 -7.29 -13.37
C LEU A 186 -39.60 -7.63 -12.53
N GLY A 187 -38.91 -8.73 -12.87
CA GLY A 187 -37.73 -9.17 -12.16
C GLY A 187 -36.57 -8.17 -12.22
N SER A 188 -36.28 -7.61 -13.40
CA SER A 188 -35.25 -6.58 -13.55
C SER A 188 -35.57 -5.29 -12.80
N ALA A 189 -36.84 -4.86 -12.75
CA ALA A 189 -37.23 -3.69 -11.98
C ALA A 189 -37.18 -3.94 -10.46
N LEU A 190 -37.57 -5.13 -10.00
CA LEU A 190 -37.42 -5.52 -8.60
C LEU A 190 -35.95 -5.54 -8.17
N GLN A 191 -35.05 -6.03 -9.03
CA GLN A 191 -33.61 -5.97 -8.79
C GLN A 191 -33.12 -4.52 -8.68
N ALA A 192 -33.53 -3.64 -9.60
CA ALA A 192 -33.16 -2.22 -9.54
C ALA A 192 -33.63 -1.51 -8.26
N LEU A 193 -34.67 -2.02 -7.60
CA LEU A 193 -35.19 -1.56 -6.31
C LEU A 193 -34.56 -2.30 -5.10
N GLY A 194 -33.57 -3.18 -5.32
CA GLY A 194 -32.92 -3.98 -4.27
C GLY A 194 -33.78 -5.11 -3.70
N ARG A 195 -34.93 -5.42 -4.31
CA ARG A 195 -35.87 -6.48 -3.88
C ARG A 195 -35.46 -7.84 -4.46
N ASN A 196 -34.22 -8.25 -4.18
CA ASN A 196 -33.52 -9.35 -4.85
C ASN A 196 -34.22 -10.71 -4.71
N THR A 197 -34.84 -11.00 -3.56
CA THR A 197 -35.58 -12.26 -3.36
C THR A 197 -36.82 -12.36 -4.25
N GLU A 198 -37.55 -11.25 -4.43
CA GLU A 198 -38.72 -11.20 -5.31
C GLU A 198 -38.30 -11.20 -6.79
N ALA A 199 -37.22 -10.46 -7.10
CA ALA A 199 -36.60 -10.46 -8.42
C ALA A 199 -36.19 -11.87 -8.86
N LEU A 200 -35.60 -12.65 -7.94
CA LEU A 200 -35.18 -14.03 -8.19
C LEU A 200 -36.36 -14.89 -8.63
N ALA A 201 -37.48 -14.84 -7.90
CA ALA A 201 -38.67 -15.63 -8.22
C ALA A 201 -39.24 -15.26 -9.61
N ALA A 202 -39.30 -13.96 -9.91
CA ALA A 202 -39.77 -13.47 -11.20
C ALA A 202 -38.85 -13.89 -12.36
N LEU A 203 -37.53 -13.77 -12.21
CA LEU A 203 -36.56 -14.12 -13.24
C LEU A 203 -36.41 -15.62 -13.46
N GLN A 204 -36.54 -16.44 -12.41
CA GLN A 204 -36.63 -17.90 -12.56
C GLN A 204 -37.86 -18.29 -13.37
N LYS A 205 -38.99 -17.62 -13.14
CA LYS A 205 -40.21 -17.82 -13.93
C LYS A 205 -40.01 -17.37 -15.38
N ALA A 206 -39.37 -16.23 -15.60
CA ALA A 206 -39.04 -15.73 -16.94
C ALA A 206 -38.16 -16.71 -17.72
N ALA A 207 -37.06 -17.16 -17.13
CA ALA A 207 -36.13 -18.13 -17.73
C ALA A 207 -36.80 -19.49 -18.01
N LYS A 208 -37.76 -19.92 -17.17
CA LYS A 208 -38.54 -21.15 -17.41
C LYS A 208 -39.56 -21.01 -18.55
N LEU A 209 -40.21 -19.86 -18.67
CA LEU A 209 -41.21 -19.59 -19.71
C LEU A 209 -40.58 -19.25 -21.06
N ALA A 210 -39.37 -18.69 -21.05
CA ALA A 210 -38.59 -18.32 -22.23
C ALA A 210 -37.15 -18.90 -22.15
N PRO A 211 -36.98 -20.23 -22.28
CA PRO A 211 -35.67 -20.89 -22.10
C PRO A 211 -34.62 -20.57 -23.18
N GLN A 212 -35.03 -19.88 -24.25
CA GLN A 212 -34.18 -19.40 -25.36
C GLN A 212 -34.01 -17.88 -25.34
N ASP A 213 -34.40 -17.19 -24.27
CA ASP A 213 -34.14 -15.75 -24.09
C ASP A 213 -32.83 -15.58 -23.30
N ALA A 214 -31.74 -15.22 -23.98
CA ALA A 214 -30.43 -15.03 -23.36
C ALA A 214 -30.46 -13.93 -22.27
N TYR A 215 -31.23 -12.85 -22.47
CA TYR A 215 -31.38 -11.78 -21.49
C TYR A 215 -32.10 -12.25 -20.22
N ALA A 216 -33.07 -13.15 -20.32
CA ALA A 216 -33.74 -13.70 -19.13
C ALA A 216 -32.76 -14.48 -18.23
N HIS A 217 -31.85 -15.24 -18.83
CA HIS A 217 -30.81 -15.97 -18.10
C HIS A 217 -29.70 -15.05 -17.55
N SER A 218 -29.28 -14.03 -18.31
CA SER A 218 -28.32 -13.03 -17.84
C SER A 218 -28.87 -12.22 -16.66
N ASN A 219 -30.11 -11.73 -16.75
CA ASN A 219 -30.74 -10.98 -15.67
C ASN A 219 -30.93 -11.86 -14.42
N LEU A 220 -31.32 -13.12 -14.59
CA LEU A 220 -31.37 -14.09 -13.49
C LEU A 220 -30.02 -14.24 -12.79
N ALA A 221 -28.94 -14.31 -13.57
CA ALA A 221 -27.59 -14.41 -13.02
C ALA A 221 -27.18 -13.20 -12.20
N ASN A 222 -27.53 -11.99 -12.64
CA ASN A 222 -27.20 -10.77 -11.88
C ASN A 222 -27.85 -10.80 -10.49
N VAL A 223 -29.12 -11.20 -10.39
CA VAL A 223 -29.78 -11.36 -9.08
C VAL A 223 -29.19 -12.49 -8.25
N LEU A 224 -28.73 -13.57 -8.88
CA LEU A 224 -28.03 -14.65 -8.18
C LEU A 224 -26.68 -14.18 -7.64
N ASN A 225 -25.93 -13.33 -8.36
CA ASN A 225 -24.73 -12.68 -7.85
C ASN A 225 -25.04 -11.78 -6.66
N ASP A 226 -26.08 -10.93 -6.74
CA ASP A 226 -26.49 -10.04 -5.65
C ASP A 226 -26.91 -10.80 -4.37
N LEU A 227 -27.27 -12.08 -4.51
CA LEU A 227 -27.61 -13.00 -3.41
C LEU A 227 -26.42 -13.90 -2.98
N GLY A 228 -25.22 -13.71 -3.53
CA GLY A 228 -24.02 -14.51 -3.24
C GLY A 228 -24.06 -15.95 -3.79
N ARG A 229 -24.99 -16.25 -4.72
CA ARG A 229 -25.18 -17.58 -5.31
C ARG A 229 -24.38 -17.75 -6.61
N TYR A 230 -23.07 -17.53 -6.52
CA TYR A 230 -22.17 -17.41 -7.68
C TYR A 230 -22.18 -18.63 -8.61
N ALA A 231 -22.22 -19.85 -8.07
CA ALA A 231 -22.26 -21.07 -8.90
C ALA A 231 -23.55 -21.19 -9.74
N ASP A 232 -24.69 -20.72 -9.22
CA ASP A 232 -25.94 -20.69 -9.97
C ASP A 232 -25.96 -19.53 -10.99
N ALA A 233 -25.33 -18.40 -10.65
CA ALA A 233 -25.14 -17.29 -11.56
C ALA A 233 -24.28 -17.69 -12.77
N GLU A 234 -23.14 -18.36 -12.54
CA GLU A 234 -22.28 -18.88 -13.60
C GLU A 234 -23.06 -19.81 -14.53
N ARG A 235 -23.83 -20.75 -13.97
CA ARG A 235 -24.64 -21.69 -14.78
C ARG A 235 -25.64 -20.94 -15.67
N SER A 236 -26.26 -19.89 -15.13
CA SER A 236 -27.23 -19.05 -15.86
C SER A 236 -26.54 -18.24 -16.96
N LEU A 237 -25.37 -17.67 -16.70
CA LEU A 237 -24.58 -16.92 -17.69
C LEU A 237 -24.07 -17.81 -18.81
N ARG A 238 -23.54 -19.00 -18.49
CA ARG A 238 -23.13 -19.97 -19.51
C ARG A 238 -24.33 -20.42 -20.36
N ARG A 239 -25.53 -20.48 -19.78
CA ARG A 239 -26.76 -20.74 -20.56
C ARG A 239 -27.11 -19.58 -21.48
N ALA A 240 -27.00 -18.33 -21.01
CA ALA A 240 -27.19 -17.15 -21.85
C ALA A 240 -26.21 -17.14 -23.05
N LEU A 241 -24.94 -17.44 -22.79
CA LEU A 241 -23.88 -17.49 -23.80
C LEU A 241 -24.00 -18.68 -24.77
N ALA A 242 -24.61 -19.79 -24.33
CA ALA A 242 -24.93 -20.91 -25.22
C ALA A 242 -26.08 -20.59 -26.18
N ILE A 243 -26.97 -19.65 -25.80
CA ILE A 243 -28.07 -19.16 -26.64
C ILE A 243 -27.56 -18.07 -27.58
N ASP A 244 -26.78 -17.12 -27.06
CA ASP A 244 -26.15 -16.04 -27.82
C ASP A 244 -24.64 -15.95 -27.51
N PRO A 245 -23.79 -16.55 -28.37
CA PRO A 245 -22.33 -16.50 -28.20
C PRO A 245 -21.68 -15.12 -28.38
N ASN A 246 -22.44 -14.11 -28.84
CA ASN A 246 -21.97 -12.73 -29.03
C ASN A 246 -22.60 -11.76 -28.02
N PHE A 247 -23.08 -12.27 -26.88
CA PHE A 247 -23.66 -11.43 -25.83
C PHE A 247 -22.56 -10.84 -24.92
N ALA A 248 -22.04 -9.66 -25.29
CA ALA A 248 -20.92 -9.00 -24.60
C ALA A 248 -21.19 -8.76 -23.11
N GLU A 249 -22.37 -8.26 -22.75
CA GLU A 249 -22.73 -7.99 -21.36
C GLU A 249 -22.76 -9.28 -20.51
N ALA A 250 -23.19 -10.42 -21.08
CA ALA A 250 -23.16 -11.70 -20.38
C ALA A 250 -21.72 -12.22 -20.16
N TYR A 251 -20.78 -11.95 -21.07
CA TYR A 251 -19.36 -12.24 -20.81
C TYR A 251 -18.78 -11.33 -19.72
N SER A 252 -19.15 -10.04 -19.68
CA SER A 252 -18.74 -9.11 -18.61
C SER A 252 -19.26 -9.58 -17.25
N ASN A 253 -20.55 -9.95 -17.18
CA ASN A 253 -21.16 -10.47 -15.96
C ASN A 253 -20.55 -11.81 -15.53
N LEU A 254 -20.18 -12.68 -16.49
CA LEU A 254 -19.46 -13.92 -16.22
C LEU A 254 -18.07 -13.65 -15.66
N GLY A 255 -17.36 -12.66 -16.19
CA GLY A 255 -16.09 -12.19 -15.64
C GLY A 255 -16.23 -11.80 -14.17
N SER A 256 -17.25 -11.01 -13.85
CA SER A 256 -17.54 -10.57 -12.48
C SER A 256 -17.83 -11.75 -11.54
N THR A 257 -18.72 -12.67 -11.95
CA THR A 257 -19.02 -13.87 -11.16
C THR A 257 -17.78 -14.75 -10.94
N LEU A 258 -16.94 -14.92 -11.96
CA LEU A 258 -15.73 -15.74 -11.86
C LEU A 258 -14.69 -15.08 -10.93
N GLN A 259 -14.60 -13.75 -10.96
CA GLN A 259 -13.77 -12.99 -10.04
C GLN A 259 -14.23 -13.20 -8.58
N ASP A 260 -15.53 -13.11 -8.31
CA ASP A 260 -16.10 -13.37 -6.97
C ASP A 260 -15.86 -14.82 -6.51
N MET A 261 -15.73 -15.76 -7.44
CA MET A 261 -15.35 -17.16 -7.17
C MET A 261 -13.83 -17.38 -7.04
N GLY A 262 -13.00 -16.34 -7.18
CA GLY A 262 -11.54 -16.44 -7.15
C GLY A 262 -10.91 -17.05 -8.41
N ARG A 263 -11.67 -17.26 -9.48
CA ARG A 263 -11.21 -17.84 -10.76
C ARG A 263 -10.68 -16.74 -11.69
N LEU A 264 -9.66 -16.03 -11.22
CA LEU A 264 -9.20 -14.75 -11.80
C LEU A 264 -8.79 -14.87 -13.28
N ASN A 265 -8.09 -15.93 -13.68
CA ASN A 265 -7.66 -16.12 -15.08
C ASN A 265 -8.85 -16.31 -16.04
N GLU A 266 -9.89 -17.03 -15.60
CA GLU A 266 -11.11 -17.20 -16.40
C GLU A 266 -11.94 -15.92 -16.45
N ALA A 267 -11.89 -15.11 -15.37
CA ALA A 267 -12.49 -13.79 -15.35
C ALA A 267 -11.83 -12.85 -16.37
N VAL A 268 -10.49 -12.81 -16.43
CA VAL A 268 -9.73 -12.04 -17.45
C VAL A 268 -10.18 -12.45 -18.86
N ALA A 269 -10.21 -13.75 -19.16
CA ALA A 269 -10.62 -14.25 -20.47
C ALA A 269 -12.07 -13.85 -20.82
N SER A 270 -12.96 -13.85 -19.84
CA SER A 270 -14.36 -13.45 -20.02
C SER A 270 -14.49 -11.95 -20.32
N TYR A 271 -13.80 -11.08 -19.59
CA TYR A 271 -13.78 -9.64 -19.87
C TYR A 271 -13.16 -9.32 -21.24
N GLN A 272 -12.04 -9.97 -21.58
CA GLN A 272 -11.41 -9.82 -22.90
C GLN A 272 -12.36 -10.25 -24.02
N ARG A 273 -13.15 -11.31 -23.81
CA ARG A 273 -14.16 -11.74 -24.79
C ARG A 273 -15.29 -10.72 -24.93
N ALA A 274 -15.76 -10.13 -23.83
CA ALA A 274 -16.74 -9.05 -23.86
C ALA A 274 -16.23 -7.86 -24.70
N ILE A 275 -14.99 -7.42 -24.45
CA ILE A 275 -14.32 -6.32 -25.14
C ILE A 275 -14.12 -6.64 -26.63
N ALA A 276 -13.73 -7.89 -26.97
CA ALA A 276 -13.56 -8.30 -28.35
C ALA A 276 -14.86 -8.26 -29.17
N ILE A 277 -16.00 -8.53 -28.52
CA ILE A 277 -17.32 -8.45 -29.14
C ILE A 277 -17.79 -6.99 -29.22
N LYS A 278 -17.59 -6.22 -28.15
CA LYS A 278 -18.05 -4.84 -28.01
C LYS A 278 -16.94 -3.96 -27.43
N PRO A 279 -16.06 -3.40 -28.28
CA PRO A 279 -14.90 -2.63 -27.83
C PRO A 279 -15.23 -1.35 -27.05
N ASP A 280 -16.42 -0.79 -27.26
CA ASP A 280 -16.95 0.42 -26.61
C ASP A 280 -17.73 0.13 -25.32
N LEU A 281 -17.56 -1.05 -24.72
CA LEU A 281 -18.14 -1.39 -23.42
C LEU A 281 -17.25 -0.89 -22.27
N ALA A 282 -17.41 0.38 -21.88
CA ALA A 282 -16.61 1.03 -20.82
C ALA A 282 -16.55 0.22 -19.51
N GLU A 283 -17.68 -0.37 -19.09
CA GLU A 283 -17.78 -1.18 -17.87
C GLU A 283 -16.88 -2.42 -17.91
N ALA A 284 -16.74 -3.08 -19.07
CA ALA A 284 -15.87 -4.25 -19.21
C ALA A 284 -14.39 -3.87 -19.09
N HIS A 285 -13.99 -2.72 -19.64
CA HIS A 285 -12.63 -2.18 -19.46
C HIS A 285 -12.37 -1.77 -18.00
N TYR A 286 -13.33 -1.12 -17.36
CA TYR A 286 -13.25 -0.75 -15.94
C TYR A 286 -13.10 -1.98 -15.04
N ASN A 287 -13.94 -2.99 -15.24
CA ASN A 287 -13.89 -4.23 -14.47
C ASN A 287 -12.61 -5.03 -14.72
N LEU A 288 -12.13 -5.06 -15.97
CA LEU A 288 -10.83 -5.65 -16.28
C LEU A 288 -9.68 -4.89 -15.59
N GLY A 289 -9.76 -3.56 -15.52
CA GLY A 289 -8.81 -2.74 -14.78
C GLY A 289 -8.80 -3.04 -13.27
N ASN A 290 -9.98 -3.23 -12.68
CA ASN A 290 -10.12 -3.66 -11.29
C ASN A 290 -9.44 -5.02 -11.06
N LEU A 291 -9.68 -5.97 -11.95
CA LEU A 291 -9.09 -7.30 -11.88
C LEU A 291 -7.57 -7.28 -12.02
N PHE A 292 -7.02 -6.51 -12.96
CA PHE A 292 -5.58 -6.33 -13.11
C PHE A 292 -4.95 -5.69 -11.87
N ARG A 293 -5.61 -4.71 -11.26
CA ARG A 293 -5.14 -4.11 -10.00
C ARG A 293 -5.10 -5.15 -8.88
N THR A 294 -6.13 -5.99 -8.75
CA THR A 294 -6.15 -7.12 -7.80
C THR A 294 -5.02 -8.12 -8.05
N LEU A 295 -4.64 -8.33 -9.31
CA LEU A 295 -3.51 -9.17 -9.70
C LEU A 295 -2.13 -8.50 -9.53
N GLY A 296 -2.07 -7.24 -9.08
CA GLY A 296 -0.83 -6.45 -8.99
C GLY A 296 -0.28 -6.01 -10.35
N GLN A 297 -1.03 -6.19 -11.43
CA GLN A 297 -0.68 -5.78 -12.79
C GLN A 297 -1.04 -4.30 -13.00
N HIS A 298 -0.36 -3.41 -12.27
CA HIS A 298 -0.74 -1.99 -12.20
C HIS A 298 -0.73 -1.29 -13.57
N GLN A 299 0.20 -1.62 -14.48
CA GLN A 299 0.26 -1.01 -15.82
C GLN A 299 -0.93 -1.42 -16.69
N ASP A 300 -1.29 -2.70 -16.67
CA ASP A 300 -2.46 -3.21 -17.40
C ASP A 300 -3.76 -2.60 -16.84
N ALA A 301 -3.83 -2.44 -15.51
CA ALA A 301 -4.94 -1.77 -14.84
C ALA A 301 -5.08 -0.30 -15.28
N ILE A 302 -3.98 0.46 -15.29
CA ILE A 302 -3.94 1.85 -15.76
C ILE A 302 -4.43 1.95 -17.21
N ALA A 303 -3.94 1.08 -18.10
CA ALA A 303 -4.35 1.06 -19.50
C ALA A 303 -5.85 0.77 -19.66
N ALA A 304 -6.39 -0.20 -18.91
CA ALA A 304 -7.80 -0.55 -18.94
C ALA A 304 -8.70 0.58 -18.40
N TYR A 305 -8.33 1.25 -17.31
CA TYR A 305 -9.09 2.42 -16.82
C TYR A 305 -9.06 3.58 -17.81
N ARG A 306 -7.91 3.84 -18.44
CA ARG A 306 -7.79 4.87 -19.49
C ARG A 306 -8.69 4.57 -20.69
N LEU A 307 -8.82 3.30 -21.09
CA LEU A 307 -9.78 2.88 -22.12
C LEU A 307 -11.24 3.12 -21.68
N ALA A 308 -11.58 2.76 -20.44
CA ALA A 308 -12.92 3.02 -19.90
C ALA A 308 -13.25 4.52 -19.90
N LEU A 309 -12.28 5.37 -19.51
CA LEU A 309 -12.43 6.83 -19.48
C LEU A 309 -12.42 7.46 -20.87
N ALA A 310 -11.69 6.88 -21.82
CA ALA A 310 -11.79 7.31 -23.22
C ALA A 310 -13.23 7.12 -23.69
N ILE A 311 -13.83 5.94 -23.46
CA ILE A 311 -15.21 5.65 -23.87
C ILE A 311 -16.23 6.50 -23.09
N GLN A 312 -16.06 6.62 -21.78
CA GLN A 312 -16.94 7.37 -20.87
C GLN A 312 -16.13 8.34 -19.99
N PRO A 313 -15.92 9.59 -20.45
CA PRO A 313 -15.09 10.58 -19.73
C PRO A 313 -15.61 11.00 -18.35
N GLU A 314 -16.91 10.82 -18.08
CA GLU A 314 -17.52 11.16 -16.79
C GLU A 314 -17.71 9.94 -15.88
N TYR A 315 -16.87 8.91 -16.02
CA TYR A 315 -16.91 7.72 -15.17
C TYR A 315 -16.12 7.92 -13.87
N ALA A 316 -16.78 8.50 -12.85
CA ALA A 316 -16.15 8.88 -11.58
C ALA A 316 -15.38 7.74 -10.88
N GLN A 317 -15.95 6.52 -10.87
CA GLN A 317 -15.30 5.35 -10.27
C GLN A 317 -14.02 4.96 -11.02
N ALA A 318 -14.00 5.08 -12.36
CA ALA A 318 -12.80 4.80 -13.15
C ALA A 318 -11.69 5.83 -12.89
N HIS A 319 -12.02 7.13 -12.78
CA HIS A 319 -11.06 8.16 -12.35
C HIS A 319 -10.50 7.88 -10.94
N SER A 320 -11.36 7.51 -9.99
CA SER A 320 -10.94 7.20 -8.62
C SER A 320 -10.01 5.98 -8.55
N ASN A 321 -10.33 4.91 -9.30
CA ASN A 321 -9.53 3.69 -9.33
C ASN A 321 -8.24 3.86 -10.14
N LEU A 322 -8.26 4.65 -11.22
CA LEU A 322 -7.05 5.07 -11.93
C LEU A 322 -6.12 5.84 -10.99
N GLY A 323 -6.66 6.81 -10.24
CA GLY A 323 -5.90 7.61 -9.29
C GLY A 323 -5.16 6.77 -8.25
N ILE A 324 -5.85 5.84 -7.56
CA ILE A 324 -5.17 4.98 -6.57
C ILE A 324 -4.14 4.05 -7.21
N THR A 325 -4.39 3.53 -8.41
CA THR A 325 -3.44 2.65 -9.12
C THR A 325 -2.19 3.42 -9.57
N LEU A 326 -2.34 4.68 -10.00
CA LEU A 326 -1.24 5.57 -10.32
C LEU A 326 -0.40 5.89 -9.07
N HIS A 327 -1.06 6.10 -7.93
CA HIS A 327 -0.38 6.33 -6.65
C HIS A 327 0.44 5.10 -6.22
N GLU A 328 -0.15 3.90 -6.30
CA GLU A 328 0.55 2.63 -6.07
C GLU A 328 1.74 2.43 -7.01
N SER A 329 1.70 3.02 -8.22
CA SER A 329 2.78 3.01 -9.22
C SER A 329 3.82 4.14 -9.03
N GLY A 330 3.69 4.96 -7.98
CA GLY A 330 4.62 6.07 -7.68
C GLY A 330 4.31 7.40 -8.40
N LEU A 331 3.22 7.49 -9.16
CA LEU A 331 2.81 8.67 -9.93
C LEU A 331 1.83 9.56 -9.14
N SER A 332 2.17 9.90 -7.89
CA SER A 332 1.26 10.54 -6.92
C SER A 332 0.69 11.90 -7.36
N ALA A 333 1.43 12.70 -8.12
CA ALA A 333 0.96 14.00 -8.59
C ALA A 333 -0.19 13.88 -9.62
N VAL A 334 -0.07 12.92 -10.54
CA VAL A 334 -1.12 12.62 -11.53
C VAL A 334 -2.30 11.95 -10.83
N ALA A 335 -2.02 11.05 -9.89
CA ALA A 335 -3.03 10.37 -9.08
C ALA A 335 -3.98 11.36 -8.37
N GLU A 336 -3.45 12.40 -7.72
CA GLU A 336 -4.28 13.41 -7.04
C GLU A 336 -5.25 14.09 -8.01
N THR A 337 -4.78 14.40 -9.23
CA THR A 337 -5.59 15.07 -10.27
C THR A 337 -6.77 14.19 -10.69
N GLU A 338 -6.52 12.90 -10.93
CA GLU A 338 -7.55 11.92 -11.29
C GLU A 338 -8.60 11.75 -10.18
N VAL A 339 -8.17 11.61 -8.92
CA VAL A 339 -9.12 11.46 -7.81
C VAL A 339 -9.93 12.75 -7.59
N ARG A 340 -9.32 13.94 -7.74
CA ARG A 340 -10.06 15.21 -7.69
C ARG A 340 -11.07 15.33 -8.84
N ARG A 341 -10.76 14.81 -10.03
CA ARG A 341 -11.71 14.76 -11.15
C ARG A 341 -12.91 13.87 -10.81
N ALA A 342 -12.68 12.70 -10.20
CA ALA A 342 -13.76 11.84 -9.70
C ALA A 342 -14.70 12.59 -8.75
N LEU A 343 -14.15 13.39 -7.83
CA LEU A 343 -14.94 14.19 -6.87
C LEU A 343 -15.64 15.39 -7.50
N GLN A 344 -15.12 15.95 -8.59
CA GLN A 344 -15.85 16.97 -9.37
C GLN A 344 -17.10 16.39 -10.04
N ILE A 345 -16.98 15.17 -10.59
CA ILE A 345 -18.08 14.47 -11.25
C ILE A 345 -19.10 13.97 -10.22
N GLN A 346 -18.61 13.35 -9.13
CA GLN A 346 -19.43 12.80 -8.07
C GLN A 346 -18.89 13.18 -6.67
N PRO A 347 -19.35 14.31 -6.10
CA PRO A 347 -18.84 14.82 -4.81
C PRO A 347 -19.01 13.88 -3.62
N ASN A 348 -20.03 13.02 -3.63
CA ASN A 348 -20.36 12.11 -2.54
C ASN A 348 -19.75 10.70 -2.73
N LEU A 349 -18.74 10.55 -3.58
CA LEU A 349 -18.07 9.26 -3.82
C LEU A 349 -17.11 8.94 -2.66
N VAL A 350 -17.57 8.14 -1.71
CA VAL A 350 -16.84 7.75 -0.48
C VAL A 350 -15.41 7.25 -0.77
N GLN A 351 -15.27 6.34 -1.74
CA GLN A 351 -13.97 5.76 -2.09
C GLN A 351 -12.99 6.81 -2.65
N ALA A 352 -13.48 7.82 -3.37
CA ALA A 352 -12.62 8.89 -3.89
C ALA A 352 -12.10 9.80 -2.78
N HIS A 353 -12.91 10.11 -1.76
CA HIS A 353 -12.42 10.82 -0.58
C HIS A 353 -11.37 9.99 0.17
N SER A 354 -11.61 8.68 0.36
CA SER A 354 -10.61 7.79 0.99
C SER A 354 -9.31 7.72 0.19
N ASN A 355 -9.39 7.57 -1.14
CA ASN A 355 -8.20 7.50 -2.01
C ASN A 355 -7.43 8.83 -2.01
N LEU A 356 -8.13 9.96 -2.03
CA LEU A 356 -7.51 11.28 -1.92
C LEU A 356 -6.82 11.44 -0.56
N GLY A 357 -7.47 10.99 0.52
CA GLY A 357 -6.89 10.95 1.86
C GLY A 357 -5.57 10.18 1.90
N ASN A 358 -5.52 8.99 1.29
CA ASN A 358 -4.29 8.17 1.22
C ASN A 358 -3.16 8.91 0.50
N ILE A 359 -3.44 9.52 -0.66
CA ILE A 359 -2.45 10.27 -1.46
C ILE A 359 -1.93 11.50 -0.68
N LEU A 360 -2.83 12.21 0.00
CA LEU A 360 -2.49 13.37 0.82
C LEU A 360 -1.67 12.99 2.05
N GLN A 361 -1.99 11.85 2.68
CA GLN A 361 -1.25 11.31 3.81
C GLN A 361 0.19 10.96 3.41
N ASP A 362 0.37 10.26 2.29
CA ASP A 362 1.70 9.87 1.80
C ASP A 362 2.53 11.07 1.31
N SER A 363 1.88 12.14 0.85
CA SER A 363 2.55 13.43 0.55
C SER A 363 2.79 14.31 1.77
N GLY A 364 2.37 13.88 2.97
CA GLY A 364 2.56 14.60 4.23
C GLY A 364 1.57 15.74 4.48
N ARG A 365 0.55 15.92 3.63
CA ARG A 365 -0.53 16.91 3.78
C ARG A 365 -1.60 16.40 4.75
N LEU A 366 -1.20 16.17 5.99
CA LEU A 366 -1.97 15.39 6.96
C LEU A 366 -3.34 16.01 7.27
N ILE A 367 -3.45 17.34 7.39
CA ILE A 367 -4.72 18.02 7.72
C ILE A 367 -5.74 17.85 6.60
N GLU A 368 -5.31 17.93 5.35
CA GLU A 368 -6.20 17.70 4.21
C GLU A 368 -6.60 16.22 4.11
N ALA A 369 -5.69 15.30 4.45
CA ALA A 369 -6.00 13.87 4.52
C ALA A 369 -7.08 13.58 5.59
N GLU A 370 -6.95 14.13 6.80
CA GLU A 370 -7.96 14.02 7.86
C GLU A 370 -9.32 14.49 7.39
N ASN A 371 -9.41 15.67 6.76
CA ASN A 371 -10.66 16.21 6.26
C ASN A 371 -11.32 15.28 5.23
N CYS A 372 -10.52 14.67 4.35
CA CYS A 372 -11.02 13.70 3.37
C CYS A 372 -11.60 12.46 4.05
N TYR A 373 -10.89 11.87 5.02
CA TYR A 373 -11.39 10.70 5.75
C TYR A 373 -12.64 11.02 6.59
N GLN A 374 -12.67 12.17 7.27
CA GLN A 374 -13.84 12.61 8.02
C GLN A 374 -15.05 12.79 7.10
N HIS A 375 -14.88 13.39 5.93
CA HIS A 375 -15.98 13.53 4.97
C HIS A 375 -16.44 12.17 4.43
N ALA A 376 -15.52 11.25 4.15
CA ALA A 376 -15.87 9.89 3.76
C ALA A 376 -16.68 9.17 4.86
N LEU A 377 -16.33 9.36 6.13
CA LEU A 377 -17.06 8.80 7.28
C LEU A 377 -18.41 9.50 7.55
N GLN A 378 -18.54 10.78 7.20
CA GLN A 378 -19.84 11.47 7.24
C GLN A 378 -20.80 10.88 6.21
N LEU A 379 -20.30 10.51 5.03
CA LEU A 379 -21.08 9.88 3.96
C LEU A 379 -21.40 8.41 4.29
N ASN A 380 -20.43 7.67 4.86
CA ASN A 380 -20.63 6.31 5.34
C ASN A 380 -19.75 6.01 6.58
N PRO A 381 -20.34 5.94 7.78
CA PRO A 381 -19.58 5.78 9.02
C PRO A 381 -19.09 4.34 9.28
N ASN A 382 -19.57 3.35 8.52
CA ASN A 382 -19.38 1.92 8.80
C ASN A 382 -18.29 1.27 7.92
N ILE A 383 -17.19 1.98 7.67
CA ILE A 383 -16.05 1.48 6.88
C ILE A 383 -14.80 1.43 7.77
N ALA A 384 -14.40 0.23 8.18
CA ALA A 384 -13.30 0.02 9.13
C ALA A 384 -11.95 0.54 8.59
N GLU A 385 -11.72 0.41 7.28
CA GLU A 385 -10.51 0.85 6.58
C GLU A 385 -10.30 2.36 6.71
N ILE A 386 -11.38 3.15 6.63
CA ILE A 386 -11.28 4.61 6.70
C ILE A 386 -11.01 5.06 8.15
N HIS A 387 -11.61 4.41 9.14
CA HIS A 387 -11.27 4.64 10.55
C HIS A 387 -9.80 4.31 10.85
N ASN A 388 -9.28 3.21 10.31
CA ASN A 388 -7.86 2.88 10.41
C ASN A 388 -6.96 3.94 9.77
N ASN A 389 -7.28 4.41 8.56
CA ASN A 389 -6.47 5.40 7.85
C ASN A 389 -6.53 6.78 8.53
N LEU A 390 -7.69 7.16 9.07
CA LEU A 390 -7.83 8.32 9.93
C LEU A 390 -6.97 8.17 11.20
N GLY A 391 -6.98 6.99 11.85
CA GLY A 391 -6.13 6.69 12.99
C GLY A 391 -4.63 6.87 12.68
N ASN A 392 -4.18 6.34 11.55
CA ASN A 392 -2.79 6.50 11.08
C ASN A 392 -2.42 7.98 10.87
N THR A 393 -3.35 8.77 10.31
CA THR A 393 -3.17 10.20 10.06
C THR A 393 -3.10 11.00 11.36
N LEU A 394 -4.01 10.73 12.30
CA LEU A 394 -4.02 11.35 13.62
C LEU A 394 -2.77 11.00 14.43
N GLN A 395 -2.31 9.75 14.35
CA GLN A 395 -1.04 9.33 14.96
C GLN A 395 0.14 10.10 14.36
N ALA A 396 0.19 10.28 13.04
CA ALA A 396 1.25 11.05 12.38
C ALA A 396 1.26 12.53 12.81
N MET A 397 0.11 13.08 13.20
CA MET A 397 -0.03 14.42 13.79
C MET A 397 0.25 14.46 15.31
N GLY A 398 0.48 13.32 15.98
CA GLY A 398 0.65 13.24 17.42
C GLY A 398 -0.66 13.28 18.24
N ARG A 399 -1.83 13.22 17.60
CA ARG A 399 -3.16 13.20 18.26
C ARG A 399 -3.52 11.78 18.72
N LEU A 400 -2.74 11.25 19.65
CA LEU A 400 -2.73 9.82 20.01
C LEU A 400 -4.08 9.31 20.57
N ALA A 401 -4.77 10.07 21.41
CA ALA A 401 -6.06 9.67 21.98
C ALA A 401 -7.16 9.52 20.90
N GLU A 402 -7.16 10.41 19.91
CA GLU A 402 -8.10 10.37 18.79
C GLU A 402 -7.73 9.26 17.81
N ALA A 403 -6.43 9.02 17.59
CA ALA A 403 -5.95 7.87 16.84
C ALA A 403 -6.40 6.54 17.47
N ALA A 404 -6.23 6.39 18.78
CA ALA A 404 -6.68 5.21 19.54
C ALA A 404 -8.19 4.98 19.39
N THR A 405 -8.98 6.04 19.47
CA THR A 405 -10.43 5.99 19.27
C THR A 405 -10.78 5.53 17.85
N SER A 406 -10.09 6.06 16.85
CA SER A 406 -10.30 5.68 15.44
C SER A 406 -9.95 4.21 15.20
N TYR A 407 -8.82 3.70 15.72
CA TYR A 407 -8.51 2.27 15.60
C TYR A 407 -9.53 1.38 16.31
N ARG A 408 -10.00 1.76 17.50
CA ARG A 408 -11.05 1.02 18.21
C ARG A 408 -12.38 1.00 17.46
N ASN A 409 -12.74 2.10 16.78
CA ASN A 409 -13.91 2.12 15.90
C ASN A 409 -13.74 1.15 14.71
N ALA A 410 -12.55 1.10 14.11
CA ALA A 410 -12.25 0.13 13.06
C ALA A 410 -12.42 -1.32 13.57
N LEU A 411 -11.93 -1.63 14.77
CA LEU A 411 -12.05 -2.96 15.39
C LEU A 411 -13.47 -3.29 15.84
N ALA A 412 -14.27 -2.30 16.22
CA ALA A 412 -15.69 -2.51 16.54
C ALA A 412 -16.50 -2.88 15.30
N LEU A 413 -16.15 -2.32 14.13
CA LEU A 413 -16.77 -2.63 12.84
C LEU A 413 -16.27 -3.96 12.27
N ASN A 414 -14.97 -4.23 12.41
CA ASN A 414 -14.34 -5.46 11.96
C ASN A 414 -13.33 -5.98 13.01
N PRO A 415 -13.76 -6.87 13.92
CA PRO A 415 -12.87 -7.46 14.93
C PRO A 415 -11.70 -8.27 14.38
N ASP A 416 -11.78 -8.71 13.12
CA ASP A 416 -10.75 -9.50 12.44
C ASP A 416 -9.72 -8.61 11.73
N TYR A 417 -9.83 -7.28 11.85
CA TYR A 417 -8.95 -6.35 11.15
C TYR A 417 -7.57 -6.22 11.84
N THR A 418 -6.75 -7.25 11.67
CA THR A 418 -5.43 -7.40 12.31
C THR A 418 -4.48 -6.23 12.05
N VAL A 419 -4.59 -5.57 10.89
CA VAL A 419 -3.81 -4.37 10.56
C VAL A 419 -4.17 -3.21 11.48
N ALA A 420 -5.46 -2.92 11.68
CA ALA A 420 -5.90 -1.86 12.59
C ALA A 420 -5.52 -2.15 14.05
N HIS A 421 -5.59 -3.41 14.45
CA HIS A 421 -5.19 -3.83 15.79
C HIS A 421 -3.68 -3.67 16.01
N SER A 422 -2.87 -4.04 15.00
CA SER A 422 -1.42 -3.82 15.05
C SER A 422 -1.07 -2.33 15.08
N ASN A 423 -1.78 -1.48 14.31
CA ASN A 423 -1.58 -0.04 14.35
C ASN A 423 -1.95 0.55 15.71
N LEU A 424 -3.00 0.04 16.37
CA LEU A 424 -3.33 0.42 17.75
C LEU A 424 -2.20 0.05 18.71
N LEU A 425 -1.73 -1.19 18.70
CA LEU A 425 -0.63 -1.66 19.57
C LEU A 425 0.66 -0.87 19.33
N PHE A 426 1.00 -0.63 18.06
CA PHE A 426 2.14 0.19 17.71
C PHE A 426 1.98 1.64 18.20
N MET A 427 0.78 2.23 18.09
CA MET A 427 0.50 3.57 18.59
C MET A 427 0.61 3.68 20.12
N LEU A 428 0.16 2.66 20.87
CA LEU A 428 0.22 2.64 22.34
C LEU A 428 1.66 2.73 22.89
N ASN A 429 2.68 2.42 22.08
CA ASN A 429 4.08 2.63 22.43
C ASN A 429 4.49 4.12 22.49
N TYR A 430 3.69 5.00 21.88
CA TYR A 430 3.92 6.45 21.89
C TYR A 430 3.13 7.17 22.99
N ASP A 431 2.06 6.55 23.51
CA ASP A 431 1.14 7.19 24.43
C ASP A 431 1.71 7.20 25.87
N PRO A 432 2.09 8.38 26.42
CA PRO A 432 2.63 8.46 27.77
C PRO A 432 1.61 8.12 28.86
N LEU A 433 0.31 8.09 28.52
CA LEU A 433 -0.76 7.73 29.45
C LEU A 433 -1.00 6.22 29.52
N SER A 434 -0.47 5.46 28.57
CA SER A 434 -0.65 4.02 28.51
C SER A 434 0.33 3.28 29.43
N THR A 435 -0.19 2.33 30.22
CA THR A 435 0.63 1.52 31.12
C THR A 435 1.05 0.19 30.48
N PRO A 436 2.19 -0.42 30.88
CA PRO A 436 2.61 -1.73 30.39
C PRO A 436 1.52 -2.81 30.51
N ALA A 437 0.76 -2.80 31.61
CA ALA A 437 -0.33 -3.75 31.84
C ALA A 437 -1.50 -3.59 30.83
N GLN A 438 -1.90 -2.35 30.52
CA GLN A 438 -2.94 -2.08 29.52
C GLN A 438 -2.48 -2.48 28.12
N ASN A 439 -1.23 -2.18 27.77
CA ASN A 439 -0.65 -2.54 26.48
C ASN A 439 -0.56 -4.07 26.34
N PHE A 440 -0.20 -4.77 27.41
CA PHE A 440 -0.18 -6.22 27.46
C PHE A 440 -1.58 -6.82 27.30
N GLU A 441 -2.60 -6.29 27.99
CA GLU A 441 -3.98 -6.76 27.83
C GLU A 441 -4.48 -6.61 26.38
N GLU A 442 -4.17 -5.49 25.73
CA GLU A 442 -4.52 -5.29 24.33
C GLU A 442 -3.75 -6.27 23.42
N ALA A 443 -2.48 -6.54 23.70
CA ALA A 443 -1.69 -7.53 22.96
C ALA A 443 -2.29 -8.94 23.10
N LEU A 444 -2.74 -9.33 24.30
CA LEU A 444 -3.44 -10.60 24.50
C LEU A 444 -4.74 -10.69 23.68
N ARG A 445 -5.49 -9.59 23.55
CA ARG A 445 -6.69 -9.54 22.68
C ARG A 445 -6.32 -9.70 21.21
N TYR A 446 -5.19 -9.15 20.79
CA TYR A 446 -4.67 -9.38 19.45
C TYR A 446 -4.38 -10.86 19.24
N GLY A 447 -3.59 -11.47 20.12
CA GLY A 447 -3.24 -12.89 20.04
C GLY A 447 -4.46 -13.80 19.97
N GLN A 448 -5.43 -13.60 20.87
CA GLN A 448 -6.69 -14.35 20.87
C GLN A 448 -7.45 -14.23 19.54
N ASN A 449 -7.46 -13.05 18.93
CA ASN A 449 -8.12 -12.83 17.64
C ASN A 449 -7.36 -13.47 16.48
N VAL A 450 -6.04 -13.50 16.53
CA VAL A 450 -5.21 -14.06 15.47
C VAL A 450 -5.16 -15.59 15.55
N THR A 451 -5.08 -16.18 16.75
CA THR A 451 -5.10 -17.63 16.98
C THR A 451 -6.36 -18.31 16.43
N ARG A 452 -7.49 -17.59 16.31
CA ARG A 452 -8.74 -18.16 15.75
C ARG A 452 -8.86 -18.09 14.23
N LEU A 453 -7.95 -17.42 13.53
CA LEU A 453 -8.00 -17.29 12.07
C LEU A 453 -7.69 -18.60 11.32
N PRO A 454 -6.65 -19.38 11.71
CA PRO A 454 -6.38 -20.68 11.10
C PRO A 454 -7.51 -21.68 11.34
N LYS A 455 -7.92 -22.41 10.29
CA LYS A 455 -8.83 -23.57 10.45
C LYS A 455 -8.14 -24.78 11.07
N HIS A 456 -6.81 -24.85 10.91
CA HIS A 456 -5.95 -25.89 11.44
C HIS A 456 -4.56 -25.28 11.70
N THR A 457 -3.85 -25.85 12.65
CA THR A 457 -2.45 -25.54 12.94
C THR A 457 -1.58 -26.74 12.60
N TYR A 458 -0.34 -26.49 12.17
CA TYR A 458 0.60 -27.57 11.93
C TYR A 458 1.09 -28.13 13.27
N ALA A 459 1.01 -29.45 13.42
CA ALA A 459 1.51 -30.20 14.58
C ALA A 459 2.68 -31.14 14.23
N THR A 460 2.98 -31.27 12.94
CA THR A 460 4.09 -32.04 12.39
C THR A 460 4.78 -31.17 11.36
N TRP A 461 6.11 -31.15 11.35
CA TRP A 461 6.90 -30.26 10.50
C TRP A 461 7.82 -31.05 9.56
N GLN A 462 8.22 -30.43 8.44
CA GLN A 462 9.05 -31.06 7.41
C GLN A 462 10.55 -31.06 7.74
N CYS A 463 10.97 -30.35 8.78
CA CYS A 463 12.36 -30.29 9.22
C CYS A 463 12.81 -31.60 9.88
N ASP A 464 14.08 -31.96 9.69
CA ASP A 464 14.69 -33.12 10.37
C ASP A 464 15.06 -32.73 11.82
N PRO A 465 14.49 -33.39 12.85
CA PRO A 465 14.79 -33.10 14.24
C PRO A 465 16.27 -33.29 14.59
N LEU A 466 16.99 -34.14 13.85
CA LEU A 466 18.40 -34.46 14.05
C LEU A 466 19.35 -33.69 13.12
N ALA A 467 18.84 -32.65 12.44
CA ALA A 467 19.63 -31.87 11.50
C ALA A 467 20.85 -31.22 12.19
N VAL A 468 22.03 -31.45 11.61
CA VAL A 468 23.27 -30.78 12.02
C VAL A 468 23.29 -29.32 11.55
N ARG A 469 22.59 -29.01 10.45
CA ARG A 469 22.47 -27.67 9.85
C ARG A 469 21.02 -27.21 9.92
N LEU A 470 20.75 -26.14 10.68
CA LEU A 470 19.40 -25.64 10.92
C LEU A 470 18.95 -24.67 9.82
N ARG A 471 17.70 -24.83 9.36
CA ARG A 471 17.04 -23.86 8.45
C ARG A 471 16.39 -22.74 9.25
N ILE A 472 16.84 -21.52 9.03
CA ILE A 472 16.37 -20.32 9.72
C ILE A 472 15.61 -19.45 8.72
N GLY A 473 14.31 -19.28 8.95
CA GLY A 473 13.45 -18.43 8.14
C GLY A 473 13.32 -17.03 8.74
N PHE A 474 13.51 -15.98 7.96
CA PHE A 474 13.32 -14.58 8.40
C PHE A 474 12.12 -13.97 7.68
N VAL A 475 11.15 -13.44 8.43
CA VAL A 475 9.94 -12.81 7.88
C VAL A 475 9.99 -11.30 8.14
N SER A 476 9.95 -10.49 7.08
CA SER A 476 9.98 -9.04 7.22
C SER A 476 9.50 -8.29 5.98
N GLY A 477 8.95 -7.10 6.18
CA GLY A 477 8.78 -6.10 5.11
C GLY A 477 10.03 -5.24 4.91
N ASP A 478 11.02 -5.34 5.80
CA ASP A 478 12.06 -4.32 5.92
C ASP A 478 13.44 -4.82 5.52
N PHE A 479 13.49 -5.73 4.54
CA PHE A 479 14.71 -6.17 3.86
C PHE A 479 15.25 -5.11 2.87
N ASN A 480 15.29 -3.85 3.29
CA ASN A 480 15.67 -2.67 2.50
C ASN A 480 16.29 -1.61 3.42
N ASN A 481 16.68 -0.43 2.92
CA ASN A 481 17.23 0.70 3.70
C ASN A 481 16.27 1.17 4.80
N HIS A 482 16.32 0.44 5.91
CA HIS A 482 15.45 0.51 7.06
C HIS A 482 16.24 0.04 8.29
N PRO A 483 15.95 0.54 9.51
CA PRO A 483 16.52 0.06 10.75
C PRO A 483 16.70 -1.46 10.85
N VAL A 484 15.64 -2.23 10.55
CA VAL A 484 15.69 -3.71 10.57
C VAL A 484 16.81 -4.24 9.70
N GLY A 485 16.90 -3.77 8.44
CA GLY A 485 17.96 -4.17 7.52
C GLY A 485 19.36 -3.83 8.01
N TYR A 486 19.57 -2.64 8.60
CA TYR A 486 20.90 -2.22 9.10
C TYR A 486 21.41 -3.10 10.24
N PHE A 487 20.52 -3.57 11.12
CA PHE A 487 20.92 -4.48 12.20
C PHE A 487 20.99 -5.94 11.74
N LEU A 488 20.12 -6.35 10.80
CA LEU A 488 20.13 -7.69 10.24
C LEU A 488 21.40 -7.96 9.42
N GLU A 489 21.86 -7.00 8.62
CA GLU A 489 23.06 -7.12 7.77
C GLU A 489 24.28 -7.57 8.59
N SER A 490 24.51 -6.99 9.78
CA SER A 490 25.64 -7.35 10.63
C SER A 490 25.61 -8.83 11.08
N LEU A 491 24.42 -9.37 11.32
CA LEU A 491 24.23 -10.75 11.75
C LEU A 491 24.44 -11.74 10.60
N ILE A 492 23.67 -11.59 9.52
CA ILE A 492 23.59 -12.60 8.45
C ILE A 492 24.89 -12.75 7.67
N THR A 493 25.73 -11.70 7.64
CA THR A 493 27.04 -11.74 6.98
C THR A 493 28.09 -12.54 7.76
N GLN A 494 27.83 -12.82 9.05
CA GLN A 494 28.78 -13.42 9.98
C GLN A 494 28.31 -14.77 10.57
N LEU A 495 27.04 -15.16 10.36
CA LEU A 495 26.54 -16.47 10.77
C LEU A 495 27.26 -17.60 10.04
N ASP A 496 27.56 -18.68 10.76
CA ASP A 496 28.25 -19.85 10.20
C ASP A 496 27.37 -20.58 9.17
N PRO A 497 27.73 -20.56 7.87
CA PRO A 497 26.94 -21.22 6.84
C PRO A 497 26.98 -22.74 6.95
N ALA A 498 27.92 -23.33 7.69
CA ALA A 498 27.96 -24.77 7.96
C ALA A 498 26.89 -25.18 8.99
N ALA A 499 26.61 -24.30 9.97
CA ALA A 499 25.58 -24.52 11.00
C ALA A 499 24.19 -24.06 10.56
N PHE A 500 24.10 -23.04 9.70
CA PHE A 500 22.81 -22.43 9.33
C PHE A 500 22.59 -22.34 7.82
N GLU A 501 21.34 -22.60 7.42
CA GLU A 501 20.80 -22.34 6.09
C GLU A 501 19.75 -21.23 6.22
N LEU A 502 20.00 -20.05 5.66
CA LEU A 502 19.14 -18.88 5.84
C LEU A 502 18.14 -18.74 4.69
N ILE A 503 16.87 -18.50 5.00
CA ILE A 503 15.79 -18.28 4.02
C ILE A 503 15.09 -16.95 4.35
N ALA A 504 14.93 -16.09 3.35
CA ALA A 504 14.22 -14.83 3.49
C ALA A 504 12.78 -14.94 2.97
N TYR A 505 11.85 -14.39 3.73
CA TYR A 505 10.43 -14.27 3.41
C TYR A 505 9.98 -12.79 3.40
N PRO A 506 10.27 -12.04 2.31
CA PRO A 506 9.83 -10.66 2.17
C PRO A 506 8.31 -10.53 2.14
N THR A 507 7.75 -9.60 2.91
CA THR A 507 6.30 -9.36 2.95
C THR A 507 5.87 -8.19 2.07
N ASN A 508 6.82 -7.47 1.46
CA ASN A 508 6.57 -6.44 0.47
C ASN A 508 7.51 -6.57 -0.74
N HIS A 509 7.28 -5.76 -1.78
CA HIS A 509 8.04 -5.81 -3.04
C HIS A 509 9.21 -4.80 -3.11
N ARG A 510 9.49 -4.07 -2.03
CA ARG A 510 10.50 -3.00 -2.07
C ARG A 510 11.89 -3.61 -2.08
N ALA A 511 12.70 -3.23 -3.07
CA ALA A 511 14.10 -3.59 -3.17
C ALA A 511 14.95 -2.34 -3.39
N ASP A 512 16.09 -2.26 -2.71
CA ASP A 512 17.07 -1.20 -2.88
C ASP A 512 18.51 -1.72 -2.72
N GLU A 513 19.48 -0.80 -2.62
CA GLU A 513 20.89 -1.15 -2.47
C GLU A 513 21.16 -2.08 -1.27
N LEU A 514 20.47 -1.90 -0.14
CA LEU A 514 20.64 -2.79 1.00
C LEU A 514 20.12 -4.18 0.69
N THR A 515 18.94 -4.29 0.06
CA THR A 515 18.37 -5.57 -0.39
C THR A 515 19.40 -6.36 -1.21
N ASN A 516 20.03 -5.70 -2.19
CA ASN A 516 21.04 -6.31 -3.05
C ASN A 516 22.29 -6.78 -2.29
N ARG A 517 22.66 -6.10 -1.19
CA ARG A 517 23.79 -6.49 -0.34
C ARG A 517 23.48 -7.69 0.54
N ILE A 518 22.26 -7.79 1.07
CA ILE A 518 21.88 -8.87 2.01
C ILE A 518 21.41 -10.15 1.31
N GLN A 519 20.79 -10.02 0.12
CA GLN A 519 20.20 -11.16 -0.60
C GLN A 519 21.18 -12.32 -0.87
N PRO A 520 22.46 -12.11 -1.22
CA PRO A 520 23.42 -13.19 -1.46
C PRO A 520 23.72 -14.09 -0.25
N TYR A 521 23.42 -13.64 0.97
CA TYR A 521 23.63 -14.42 2.20
C TYR A 521 22.46 -15.37 2.51
N PHE A 522 21.35 -15.26 1.78
CA PHE A 522 20.23 -16.18 1.87
C PHE A 522 20.33 -17.28 0.83
N HIS A 523 20.10 -18.52 1.25
CA HIS A 523 20.01 -19.67 0.35
C HIS A 523 18.79 -19.56 -0.58
N ALA A 524 17.69 -19.02 -0.07
CA ALA A 524 16.46 -18.79 -0.82
C ALA A 524 15.81 -17.46 -0.46
N TRP A 525 15.21 -16.83 -1.47
CA TRP A 525 14.45 -15.58 -1.35
C TRP A 525 13.02 -15.81 -1.83
N ARG A 526 12.06 -15.84 -0.90
CA ARG A 526 10.70 -16.32 -1.14
C ARG A 526 9.65 -15.28 -0.72
N PRO A 527 9.32 -14.33 -1.62
CA PRO A 527 8.33 -13.30 -1.32
C PRO A 527 6.97 -13.90 -0.92
N LEU A 528 6.40 -13.38 0.16
CA LEU A 528 5.04 -13.67 0.65
C LEU A 528 4.02 -12.64 0.15
N SER A 529 4.49 -11.58 -0.49
CA SER A 529 3.63 -10.57 -1.10
C SER A 529 2.81 -11.18 -2.25
N GLY A 530 1.51 -10.89 -2.26
CA GLY A 530 0.55 -11.50 -3.18
C GLY A 530 -0.01 -12.86 -2.74
N LEU A 531 0.53 -13.48 -1.69
CA LEU A 531 -0.03 -14.69 -1.08
C LEU A 531 -0.94 -14.33 0.09
N ASN A 532 -2.08 -15.02 0.20
CA ASN A 532 -2.87 -15.03 1.44
C ASN A 532 -2.10 -15.75 2.56
N ASP A 533 -2.53 -15.56 3.82
CA ASP A 533 -1.79 -16.07 4.99
C ASP A 533 -1.71 -17.60 5.03
N GLU A 534 -2.74 -18.33 4.59
CA GLU A 534 -2.72 -19.80 4.54
C GLU A 534 -1.69 -20.32 3.51
N ALA A 535 -1.66 -19.72 2.32
CA ALA A 535 -0.69 -20.07 1.28
C ALA A 535 0.75 -19.70 1.70
N ALA A 536 0.92 -18.55 2.38
CA ALA A 536 2.20 -18.15 2.93
C ALA A 536 2.68 -19.11 4.03
N ALA A 537 1.81 -19.48 4.98
CA ALA A 537 2.13 -20.44 6.02
C ALA A 537 2.46 -21.82 5.43
N LYS A 538 1.72 -22.26 4.41
CA LYS A 538 2.04 -23.50 3.69
C LYS A 538 3.41 -23.47 3.02
N LEU A 539 3.75 -22.37 2.33
CA LEU A 539 5.06 -22.21 1.70
C LEU A 539 6.19 -22.37 2.73
N ILE A 540 6.07 -21.70 3.88
CA ILE A 540 7.05 -21.76 4.97
C ILE A 540 7.14 -23.18 5.56
N HIS A 541 6.00 -23.83 5.79
CA HIS A 541 5.95 -25.20 6.29
C HIS A 541 6.63 -26.18 5.33
N ASP A 542 6.34 -26.07 4.03
CA ASP A 542 6.91 -26.95 3.00
C ASP A 542 8.44 -26.75 2.83
N ASP A 543 8.96 -25.58 3.20
CA ASP A 543 10.40 -25.30 3.21
C ASP A 543 11.14 -25.99 4.36
N GLY A 544 10.44 -26.58 5.34
CA GLY A 544 11.05 -27.30 6.46
C GLY A 544 11.90 -26.38 7.35
N ILE A 545 11.38 -25.19 7.65
CA ILE A 545 12.03 -24.24 8.57
C ILE A 545 12.07 -24.82 9.98
N HIS A 546 13.23 -24.76 10.62
CA HIS A 546 13.41 -25.19 12.02
C HIS A 546 13.04 -24.05 12.97
N ILE A 547 13.55 -22.85 12.69
CA ILE A 547 13.28 -21.64 13.47
C ILE A 547 12.80 -20.55 12.52
N LEU A 548 11.58 -20.06 12.74
CA LEU A 548 11.00 -18.94 11.99
C LEU A 548 11.07 -17.67 12.83
N ILE A 549 11.71 -16.63 12.30
CA ILE A 549 11.97 -15.38 13.01
C ILE A 549 11.11 -14.26 12.41
N ASP A 550 10.23 -13.69 13.22
CA ASP A 550 9.54 -12.44 12.95
C ASP A 550 10.49 -11.26 13.21
N LEU A 551 10.72 -10.44 12.18
CA LEU A 551 11.53 -9.22 12.31
C LEU A 551 10.69 -7.94 12.49
N ALA A 552 9.36 -8.02 12.37
CA ALA A 552 8.50 -6.85 12.24
C ALA A 552 7.64 -6.57 13.49
N GLY A 553 7.13 -7.61 14.16
CA GLY A 553 6.10 -7.48 15.21
C GLY A 553 4.90 -6.66 14.72
N HIS A 554 4.38 -5.72 15.51
CA HIS A 554 3.22 -4.90 15.11
C HIS A 554 3.55 -3.70 14.21
N THR A 555 4.73 -3.65 13.59
CA THR A 555 5.09 -2.56 12.67
C THR A 555 4.49 -2.74 11.27
N ARG A 556 4.63 -1.73 10.40
CA ARG A 556 4.07 -1.74 9.04
C ARG A 556 4.60 -2.94 8.24
N TYR A 557 3.76 -3.51 7.38
CA TYR A 557 4.08 -4.68 6.55
C TYR A 557 4.40 -5.97 7.32
N ASN A 558 4.07 -6.05 8.61
CA ASN A 558 4.14 -7.33 9.31
C ASN A 558 3.20 -8.37 8.69
N ARG A 559 3.50 -9.63 8.98
CA ARG A 559 2.64 -10.78 8.66
C ARG A 559 2.48 -11.68 9.87
N LEU A 560 2.37 -11.09 11.07
CA LEU A 560 2.17 -11.83 12.33
C LEU A 560 1.09 -12.92 12.25
N PRO A 561 -0.06 -12.73 11.56
CA PRO A 561 -1.05 -13.78 11.45
C PRO A 561 -0.54 -15.12 10.92
N ILE A 562 0.46 -15.15 10.03
CA ILE A 562 0.99 -16.41 9.48
C ILE A 562 1.57 -17.33 10.58
N PHE A 563 2.05 -16.74 11.67
CA PHE A 563 2.64 -17.45 12.80
C PHE A 563 1.59 -18.24 13.60
N ALA A 564 0.31 -17.90 13.51
CA ALA A 564 -0.77 -18.64 14.17
C ALA A 564 -0.98 -20.04 13.57
N TRP A 565 -0.59 -20.26 12.31
CA TRP A 565 -0.60 -21.60 11.71
C TRP A 565 0.48 -22.51 12.27
N LYS A 566 1.45 -21.98 13.04
CA LYS A 566 2.67 -22.70 13.47
C LYS A 566 3.43 -23.37 12.31
N PRO A 567 3.72 -22.68 11.18
CA PRO A 567 4.40 -23.30 10.04
C PRO A 567 5.82 -23.79 10.34
N ALA A 568 6.44 -23.34 11.43
CA ALA A 568 7.69 -23.87 11.97
C ALA A 568 7.49 -24.34 13.43
N PRO A 569 8.26 -25.34 13.90
CA PRO A 569 8.16 -25.85 15.27
C PRO A 569 8.60 -24.83 16.32
N VAL A 570 9.55 -23.94 15.96
CA VAL A 570 10.01 -22.84 16.81
C VAL A 570 9.78 -21.53 16.10
N GLN A 571 9.15 -20.59 16.80
CA GLN A 571 8.88 -19.24 16.32
C GLN A 571 9.45 -18.20 17.29
N VAL A 572 10.19 -17.24 16.75
CA VAL A 572 10.93 -16.24 17.53
C VAL A 572 10.59 -14.84 17.05
N SER A 573 10.30 -13.92 17.96
CA SER A 573 10.24 -12.50 17.63
C SER A 573 11.58 -11.84 17.94
N TRP A 574 12.16 -11.21 16.92
CA TRP A 574 13.33 -10.37 17.07
C TRP A 574 13.36 -9.36 15.93
N LEU A 575 13.05 -8.10 16.26
CA LEU A 575 14.00 -6.99 16.15
C LEU A 575 13.20 -5.68 16.12
N GLY A 576 12.30 -5.57 15.14
CA GLY A 576 11.64 -4.32 14.74
C GLY A 576 10.55 -3.83 15.68
N TYR A 577 10.09 -4.66 16.61
CA TYR A 577 9.08 -4.30 17.60
C TYR A 577 9.59 -4.49 19.03
N PHE A 578 9.18 -3.60 19.94
CA PHE A 578 9.76 -3.44 21.27
C PHE A 578 8.75 -3.72 22.39
N ALA A 579 7.84 -4.65 22.15
CA ALA A 579 6.88 -5.18 23.11
C ALA A 579 6.47 -6.60 22.66
N THR A 580 5.62 -7.26 23.44
CA THR A 580 5.06 -8.57 23.09
C THR A 580 4.27 -8.53 21.78
N THR A 581 4.34 -9.60 21.00
CA THR A 581 3.43 -9.87 19.87
C THR A 581 2.02 -10.22 20.34
N GLY A 582 1.87 -10.59 21.62
CA GLY A 582 0.62 -11.04 22.22
C GLY A 582 0.17 -12.42 21.78
N MET A 583 0.88 -13.07 20.85
CA MET A 583 0.53 -14.37 20.30
C MET A 583 1.02 -15.50 21.21
N ASN A 584 0.19 -16.53 21.38
CA ASN A 584 0.59 -17.74 22.10
C ASN A 584 1.52 -18.62 21.26
N GLU A 585 1.43 -18.50 19.93
CA GLU A 585 2.23 -19.27 18.99
C GLU A 585 3.65 -18.70 18.81
N MET A 586 3.95 -17.52 19.36
CA MET A 586 5.30 -16.98 19.37
C MET A 586 6.04 -17.52 20.60
N ASP A 587 7.02 -18.40 20.40
CA ASP A 587 7.64 -19.15 21.50
C ASP A 587 8.64 -18.30 22.28
N TYR A 588 9.47 -17.53 21.57
CA TYR A 588 10.55 -16.76 22.18
C TYR A 588 10.61 -15.32 21.69
N LEU A 589 11.13 -14.43 22.54
CA LEU A 589 11.57 -13.09 22.15
C LEU A 589 13.04 -12.91 22.53
N VAL A 590 13.87 -12.45 21.58
CA VAL A 590 15.30 -12.21 21.82
C VAL A 590 15.53 -10.80 22.33
N ALA A 591 16.04 -10.70 23.55
CA ALA A 591 16.34 -9.46 24.26
C ALA A 591 17.76 -9.45 24.87
N ASP A 592 18.05 -8.45 25.68
CA ASP A 592 19.24 -8.38 26.52
C ASP A 592 18.89 -7.80 27.91
N ALA A 593 19.83 -7.93 28.85
CA ALA A 593 19.61 -7.50 30.24
C ALA A 593 19.49 -5.99 30.41
N TRP A 594 20.00 -5.19 29.46
CA TRP A 594 19.97 -3.73 29.56
C TRP A 594 18.62 -3.16 29.13
N THR A 595 18.06 -3.72 28.06
CA THR A 595 16.80 -3.29 27.45
C THR A 595 15.59 -3.90 28.14
N LEU A 596 15.61 -5.20 28.48
CA LEU A 596 14.47 -5.88 29.11
C LEU A 596 14.82 -6.38 30.53
N PRO A 597 14.57 -5.56 31.58
CA PRO A 597 14.81 -5.96 32.96
C PRO A 597 13.88 -7.11 33.36
N GLU A 598 14.32 -7.95 34.30
CA GLU A 598 13.59 -9.15 34.73
C GLU A 598 12.18 -8.83 35.25
N SER A 599 12.00 -7.66 35.87
CA SER A 599 10.72 -7.18 36.41
C SER A 599 9.63 -6.98 35.36
N GLU A 600 9.98 -6.83 34.09
CA GLU A 600 9.04 -6.58 32.99
C GLU A 600 8.69 -7.85 32.20
N THR A 601 9.37 -8.97 32.47
CA THR A 601 9.18 -10.24 31.76
C THR A 601 7.73 -10.73 31.81
N SER A 602 6.97 -10.36 32.85
CA SER A 602 5.55 -10.72 33.01
C SER A 602 4.61 -10.08 31.98
N TYR A 603 5.07 -9.07 31.23
CA TYR A 603 4.29 -8.41 30.18
C TYR A 603 4.59 -8.98 28.79
N PHE A 604 5.04 -10.22 28.72
CA PHE A 604 5.33 -10.94 27.48
C PHE A 604 4.61 -12.29 27.46
N THR A 605 4.10 -12.66 26.28
CA THR A 605 3.56 -14.00 26.03
C THR A 605 4.68 -14.97 25.66
N GLU A 606 5.71 -14.44 25.01
CA GLU A 606 6.92 -15.13 24.62
C GLU A 606 7.82 -15.43 25.82
N SER A 607 8.52 -16.55 25.76
CA SER A 607 9.65 -16.80 26.66
C SER A 607 10.82 -15.90 26.30
N ILE A 608 11.34 -15.14 27.27
CA ILE A 608 12.43 -14.19 27.00
C ILE A 608 13.77 -14.91 26.94
N TRP A 609 14.43 -14.83 25.78
CA TRP A 609 15.81 -15.28 25.62
C TRP A 609 16.75 -14.08 25.66
N ARG A 610 17.66 -14.04 26.65
CA ARG A 610 18.60 -12.92 26.82
C ARG A 610 19.97 -13.26 26.25
N LEU A 611 20.41 -12.47 25.27
CA LEU A 611 21.78 -12.55 24.79
C LEU A 611 22.76 -12.01 25.86
N PRO A 612 24.01 -12.51 25.91
CA PRO A 612 24.97 -12.12 26.94
C PRO A 612 25.34 -10.62 26.96
N GLU A 613 25.23 -9.93 25.82
CA GLU A 613 25.62 -8.51 25.69
C GLU A 613 24.44 -7.66 25.21
N THR A 614 24.23 -7.59 23.89
CA THR A 614 23.21 -6.77 23.28
C THR A 614 22.35 -7.60 22.34
N ARG A 615 21.09 -7.20 22.19
CA ARG A 615 20.15 -7.72 21.18
C ARG A 615 20.29 -7.03 19.80
N LEU A 616 21.18 -6.04 19.68
CA LEU A 616 21.37 -5.21 18.49
C LEU A 616 22.83 -5.26 18.03
N CYS A 617 23.06 -5.40 16.73
CA CYS A 617 24.39 -5.20 16.16
C CYS A 617 24.28 -4.38 14.88
N PHE A 618 24.83 -3.17 14.89
CA PHE A 618 24.62 -2.18 13.85
C PHE A 618 25.69 -2.29 12.76
N ALA A 619 25.25 -2.42 11.50
CA ALA A 619 26.14 -2.26 10.36
C ALA A 619 26.46 -0.77 10.12
N PRO A 620 27.75 -0.38 10.05
CA PRO A 620 28.12 1.02 9.83
C PRO A 620 27.61 1.51 8.46
N PRO A 621 27.17 2.79 8.35
CA PRO A 621 26.78 3.37 7.07
C PRO A 621 27.93 3.29 6.07
N ASN A 622 27.64 2.86 4.85
CA ASN A 622 28.60 2.83 3.74
C ASN A 622 28.76 4.23 3.12
N ILE A 623 29.13 5.21 3.93
CA ILE A 623 29.31 6.61 3.52
C ILE A 623 30.61 7.11 4.15
N ASP A 624 31.51 7.61 3.31
CA ASP A 624 32.80 8.16 3.74
C ASP A 624 32.62 9.59 4.28
N LEU A 625 32.33 9.71 5.58
CA LEU A 625 32.26 10.98 6.31
C LEU A 625 33.23 10.97 7.48
N THR A 626 34.02 12.03 7.65
CA THR A 626 34.87 12.23 8.82
C THR A 626 34.09 12.80 10.01
N VAL A 627 34.52 12.51 11.24
CA VAL A 627 33.95 13.19 12.42
C VAL A 627 34.48 14.63 12.46
N ALA A 628 33.57 15.61 12.38
CA ALA A 628 33.93 17.03 12.49
C ALA A 628 34.33 17.41 13.94
N PRO A 629 35.13 18.47 14.14
CA PRO A 629 35.40 19.03 15.48
C PRO A 629 34.12 19.45 16.22
N LEU A 630 34.22 19.68 17.53
CA LEU A 630 33.10 20.11 18.36
C LEU A 630 32.59 21.51 17.93
N PRO A 631 31.33 21.66 17.50
CA PRO A 631 30.79 22.94 17.03
C PRO A 631 30.85 24.07 18.06
N ALA A 632 30.64 23.78 19.34
CA ALA A 632 30.69 24.76 20.42
C ALA A 632 32.05 25.45 20.59
N LEU A 633 33.13 24.91 20.02
CA LEU A 633 34.43 25.57 20.01
C LEU A 633 34.52 26.70 18.99
N SER A 634 33.69 26.67 17.93
CA SER A 634 33.63 27.71 16.90
C SER A 634 32.37 28.57 17.00
N ASN A 635 31.26 27.97 17.42
CA ASN A 635 29.97 28.60 17.63
C ASN A 635 29.90 28.90 19.12
N ALA A 636 29.82 30.17 19.54
CA ALA A 636 29.86 30.56 20.95
C ALA A 636 28.64 30.11 21.80
N HIS A 637 28.00 28.99 21.44
CA HIS A 637 26.84 28.39 22.07
C HIS A 637 26.86 26.86 21.90
N ILE A 638 26.12 26.17 22.77
CA ILE A 638 25.81 24.74 22.63
C ILE A 638 24.63 24.55 21.66
N THR A 639 24.73 23.60 20.74
CA THR A 639 23.61 23.12 19.93
C THR A 639 23.23 21.71 20.36
N PHE A 640 22.07 21.60 21.01
CA PHE A 640 21.41 20.32 21.25
C PHE A 640 20.74 19.84 19.96
N GLY A 641 20.70 18.53 19.72
CA GLY A 641 20.10 17.96 18.50
C GLY A 641 19.16 16.79 18.76
N CYS A 642 18.11 16.66 17.96
CA CYS A 642 17.28 15.46 17.93
C CYS A 642 16.78 15.20 16.51
N PHE A 643 17.18 14.07 15.92
CA PHE A 643 16.80 13.68 14.55
C PHE A 643 15.74 12.57 14.54
N ASN A 644 14.98 12.44 15.63
CA ASN A 644 13.90 11.48 15.76
C ASN A 644 12.62 11.99 15.08
N ASN A 645 11.72 11.04 14.78
CA ASN A 645 10.38 11.33 14.30
C ASN A 645 9.60 12.18 15.33
N LEU A 646 8.87 13.22 14.88
CA LEU A 646 8.08 14.10 15.76
C LEU A 646 7.07 13.37 16.64
N THR A 647 6.56 12.21 16.23
CA THR A 647 5.62 11.43 17.06
C THR A 647 6.25 10.96 18.36
N LYS A 648 7.59 10.91 18.45
CA LYS A 648 8.33 10.62 19.69
C LYS A 648 8.50 11.86 20.59
N MET A 649 8.22 13.06 20.09
CA MET A 649 8.34 14.33 20.81
C MET A 649 6.98 14.79 21.34
N ASN A 650 6.48 14.09 22.36
CA ASN A 650 5.28 14.50 23.09
C ASN A 650 5.51 15.77 23.93
N ASP A 651 4.47 16.25 24.61
CA ASP A 651 4.55 17.51 25.37
C ASP A 651 5.47 17.41 26.60
N ASP A 652 5.62 16.23 27.20
CA ASP A 652 6.55 16.01 28.31
C ASP A 652 8.01 16.17 27.86
N VAL A 653 8.34 15.67 26.66
CA VAL A 653 9.68 15.87 26.05
C VAL A 653 9.94 17.34 25.77
N VAL A 654 8.97 18.05 25.18
CA VAL A 654 9.10 19.49 24.88
C VAL A 654 9.29 20.28 26.17
N ALA A 655 8.49 20.01 27.20
CA ALA A 655 8.59 20.67 28.49
C ALA A 655 9.95 20.42 29.15
N LEU A 656 10.46 19.18 29.13
CA LEU A 656 11.76 18.86 29.73
C LEU A 656 12.91 19.52 28.98
N TRP A 657 12.89 19.50 27.65
CA TRP A 657 13.94 20.16 26.86
C TRP A 657 13.87 21.68 26.96
N ALA A 658 12.68 22.26 27.12
CA ALA A 658 12.55 23.69 27.39
C ALA A 658 13.20 24.10 28.73
N GLN A 659 13.21 23.22 29.75
CA GLN A 659 13.96 23.47 30.99
C GLN A 659 15.47 23.54 30.75
N ILE A 660 16.03 22.63 29.94
CA ILE A 660 17.45 22.65 29.56
C ILE A 660 17.77 23.96 28.82
N LEU A 661 16.94 24.32 27.85
CA LEU A 661 17.10 25.54 27.06
C LEU A 661 16.97 26.80 27.94
N THR A 662 16.09 26.79 28.95
CA THR A 662 15.96 27.91 29.90
C THR A 662 17.20 28.05 30.78
N ALA A 663 17.77 26.94 31.24
CA ALA A 663 19.00 26.95 32.05
C ALA A 663 20.24 27.40 31.26
N LEU A 664 20.23 27.23 29.93
CA LEU A 664 21.32 27.59 29.02
C LEU A 664 20.81 28.58 27.96
N PRO A 665 20.72 29.89 28.26
CA PRO A 665 20.00 30.86 27.44
C PRO A 665 20.56 31.05 26.03
N ASP A 666 21.86 30.84 25.84
CA ASP A 666 22.53 30.96 24.54
C ASP A 666 22.41 29.69 23.68
N SER A 667 21.98 28.57 24.26
CA SER A 667 21.93 27.29 23.54
C SER A 667 20.83 27.23 22.48
N LYS A 668 21.02 26.38 21.48
CA LYS A 668 20.04 26.10 20.42
C LYS A 668 19.58 24.66 20.46
N LEU A 669 18.41 24.41 19.89
CA LEU A 669 17.87 23.07 19.66
C LEU A 669 17.65 22.85 18.15
N PHE A 670 18.32 21.84 17.62
CA PHE A 670 18.22 21.43 16.22
C PHE A 670 17.37 20.17 16.08
N LEU A 671 16.17 20.33 15.52
CA LEU A 671 15.26 19.25 15.23
C LEU A 671 15.25 18.97 13.73
N LYS A 672 15.50 17.71 13.35
CA LYS A 672 15.54 17.29 11.95
C LYS A 672 14.67 16.07 11.71
N THR A 673 13.63 16.22 10.88
CA THR A 673 12.75 15.11 10.52
C THR A 673 11.86 15.49 9.34
N LYS A 674 11.40 14.48 8.58
CA LYS A 674 10.63 14.65 7.35
C LYS A 674 9.36 15.49 7.52
N GLN A 675 8.74 15.49 8.71
CA GLN A 675 7.53 16.28 8.98
C GLN A 675 7.74 17.79 8.85
N PHE A 676 8.97 18.29 9.00
CA PHE A 676 9.25 19.72 8.80
C PHE A 676 9.26 20.17 7.34
N ASN A 677 9.03 19.26 6.38
CA ASN A 677 8.66 19.64 5.02
C ASN A 677 7.27 20.31 5.00
N ASP A 678 6.40 20.03 5.97
CA ASP A 678 5.09 20.67 6.13
C ASP A 678 5.22 21.95 6.97
N PRO A 679 4.90 23.14 6.41
CA PRO A 679 4.90 24.40 7.16
C PRO A 679 4.02 24.39 8.41
N SER A 680 2.91 23.65 8.41
CA SER A 680 1.99 23.58 9.56
C SER A 680 2.64 22.90 10.75
N GLN A 681 3.41 21.83 10.52
CA GLN A 681 4.14 21.10 11.56
C GLN A 681 5.29 21.94 12.12
N ARG A 682 5.95 22.75 11.28
CA ARG A 682 6.95 23.72 11.74
C ARG A 682 6.32 24.73 12.69
N GLN A 683 5.21 25.35 12.29
CA GLN A 683 4.53 26.35 13.11
C GLN A 683 4.04 25.76 14.43
N LEU A 684 3.39 24.58 14.40
CA LEU A 684 2.94 23.88 15.61
C LEU A 684 4.09 23.62 16.58
N THR A 685 5.26 23.23 16.07
CA THR A 685 6.44 22.99 16.90
C THR A 685 6.97 24.29 17.51
N LEU A 686 7.02 25.38 16.75
CA LEU A 686 7.39 26.70 17.26
C LEU A 686 6.45 27.15 18.38
N ASP A 687 5.14 27.01 18.17
CA ASP A 687 4.11 27.40 19.14
C ASP A 687 4.24 26.61 20.45
N ARG A 688 4.51 25.29 20.38
CA ARG A 688 4.74 24.43 21.56
C ARG A 688 5.91 24.92 22.41
N TYR A 689 7.04 25.28 21.78
CA TYR A 689 8.20 25.81 22.51
C TYR A 689 7.99 27.26 23.01
N ALA A 690 7.26 28.08 22.25
CA ALA A 690 6.91 29.44 22.65
C ALA A 690 6.05 29.47 23.92
N GLN A 691 5.18 28.48 24.13
CA GLN A 691 4.42 28.31 25.38
C GLN A 691 5.31 28.13 26.62
N HIS A 692 6.54 27.64 26.44
CA HIS A 692 7.55 27.54 27.48
C HIS A 692 8.55 28.71 27.51
N GLY A 693 8.30 29.79 26.75
CA GLY A 693 9.16 30.96 26.70
C GLY A 693 10.43 30.80 25.85
N ILE A 694 10.51 29.76 25.01
CA ILE A 694 11.65 29.54 24.12
C ILE A 694 11.39 30.27 22.79
N ALA A 695 12.27 31.20 22.45
CA ALA A 695 12.13 32.02 21.26
C ALA A 695 12.51 31.26 19.97
N GLU A 696 11.83 31.56 18.86
CA GLU A 696 11.97 30.87 17.57
C GLU A 696 13.43 30.80 17.08
N GLN A 697 14.22 31.86 17.24
CA GLN A 697 15.62 31.90 16.80
C GLN A 697 16.55 30.88 17.49
N ARG A 698 16.08 30.25 18.58
CA ARG A 698 16.78 29.18 19.28
C ARG A 698 16.47 27.80 18.71
N LEU A 699 15.50 27.69 17.81
CA LEU A 699 15.09 26.45 17.18
C LEU A 699 15.59 26.42 15.73
N ILE A 700 16.19 25.30 15.35
CA ILE A 700 16.56 24.99 13.97
C ILE A 700 15.68 23.83 13.55
N LEU A 701 14.77 24.05 12.58
CA LEU A 701 13.81 23.05 12.11
C LEU A 701 14.10 22.71 10.65
N GLU A 702 14.56 21.49 10.39
CA GLU A 702 14.90 21.05 9.03
C GLU A 702 14.21 19.75 8.62
N GLY A 703 13.84 19.70 7.34
CA GLY A 703 13.11 18.60 6.73
C GLY A 703 13.97 17.40 6.33
N HIS A 704 13.40 16.61 5.42
CA HIS A 704 14.06 15.44 4.84
C HIS A 704 15.19 15.83 3.88
N ASP A 705 16.25 15.03 3.87
CA ASP A 705 17.39 15.12 2.95
C ASP A 705 17.81 13.71 2.51
N ASP A 706 18.67 13.63 1.49
CA ASP A 706 19.38 12.40 1.17
C ASP A 706 20.22 11.90 2.37
N ARG A 707 20.57 10.61 2.36
CA ARG A 707 21.24 9.94 3.49
C ARG A 707 22.57 10.59 3.89
N ALA A 708 23.37 11.06 2.94
CA ALA A 708 24.68 11.65 3.25
C ALA A 708 24.51 13.05 3.85
N THR A 709 23.61 13.86 3.30
CA THR A 709 23.26 15.18 3.86
C THR A 709 22.62 15.06 5.24
N TYR A 710 21.76 14.07 5.44
CA TYR A 710 21.20 13.72 6.75
C TYR A 710 22.28 13.44 7.80
N LEU A 711 23.24 12.56 7.51
CA LEU A 711 24.31 12.23 8.46
C LEU A 711 25.25 13.43 8.70
N ARG A 712 25.53 14.23 7.66
CA ARG A 712 26.35 15.44 7.79
C ARG A 712 25.71 16.48 8.70
N ALA A 713 24.39 16.50 8.86
CA ALA A 713 23.73 17.43 9.78
C ALA A 713 24.17 17.27 11.25
N TYR A 714 24.65 16.09 11.66
CA TYR A 714 25.23 15.87 13.00
C TYR A 714 26.54 16.65 13.24
N GLU A 715 27.19 17.15 12.19
CA GLU A 715 28.34 18.05 12.31
C GLU A 715 27.98 19.38 12.99
N ARG A 716 26.68 19.72 13.07
CA ARG A 716 26.18 20.95 13.71
C ARG A 716 25.65 20.72 15.13
N VAL A 717 25.76 19.50 15.65
CA VAL A 717 25.21 19.10 16.96
C VAL A 717 26.36 18.81 17.93
N ASP A 718 26.30 19.40 19.11
CA ASP A 718 27.25 19.15 20.20
C ASP A 718 26.82 17.95 21.05
N ILE A 719 25.54 17.93 21.46
CA ILE A 719 24.93 16.88 22.27
C ILE A 719 23.57 16.52 21.68
N ALA A 720 23.32 15.23 21.46
CA ALA A 720 22.00 14.77 21.07
C ALA A 720 21.12 14.49 22.30
N LEU A 721 19.86 14.93 22.24
CA LEU A 721 18.85 14.67 23.25
C LEU A 721 17.91 13.57 22.75
N ASP A 722 17.85 12.47 23.48
CA ASP A 722 16.98 11.34 23.16
C ASP A 722 15.58 11.59 23.75
N PRO A 723 14.48 11.43 22.97
CA PRO A 723 13.13 11.57 23.48
C PRO A 723 12.72 10.39 24.37
N PHE A 724 11.61 10.55 25.09
CA PHE A 724 11.02 9.54 25.98
C PHE A 724 9.48 9.65 25.94
N PRO A 725 8.72 8.59 26.25
CA PRO A 725 9.17 7.24 26.61
C PRO A 725 9.68 6.42 25.42
N TYR A 726 9.62 6.94 24.19
CA TYR A 726 10.10 6.26 23.00
C TYR A 726 11.44 6.86 22.52
N PRO A 727 12.59 6.30 22.94
CA PRO A 727 13.91 6.77 22.52
C PRO A 727 14.25 6.45 21.05
N GLY A 728 15.36 7.00 20.59
CA GLY A 728 16.02 6.63 19.36
C GLY A 728 16.58 5.21 19.42
N GLY A 729 16.56 4.56 18.25
CA GLY A 729 17.28 3.31 18.02
C GLY A 729 18.43 3.59 17.08
N THR A 730 18.17 3.47 15.78
CA THR A 730 19.12 3.79 14.71
C THR A 730 19.64 5.22 14.79
N THR A 731 18.78 6.21 15.06
CA THR A 731 19.16 7.63 15.23
C THR A 731 20.18 7.84 16.34
N THR A 732 20.09 7.07 17.43
CA THR A 732 21.04 7.11 18.55
C THR A 732 22.39 6.54 18.12
N VAL A 733 22.41 5.35 17.50
CA VAL A 733 23.67 4.73 17.04
C VAL A 733 24.34 5.57 15.94
N GLU A 734 23.56 6.17 15.04
CA GLU A 734 24.07 7.06 13.99
C GLU A 734 24.65 8.35 14.57
N GLY A 735 24.00 8.95 15.58
CA GLY A 735 24.56 10.10 16.30
C GLY A 735 25.93 9.80 16.89
N LEU A 736 26.05 8.66 17.60
CA LEU A 736 27.32 8.20 18.16
C LEU A 736 28.38 7.94 17.07
N TRP A 737 27.98 7.31 15.95
CA TRP A 737 28.86 7.07 14.80
C TRP A 737 29.38 8.36 14.16
N MET A 738 28.57 9.43 14.18
CA MET A 738 28.94 10.76 13.73
C MET A 738 29.68 11.59 14.80
N GLY A 739 30.00 10.99 15.95
CA GLY A 739 30.76 11.64 17.03
C GLY A 739 29.89 12.52 17.95
N VAL A 740 28.57 12.40 17.90
CA VAL A 740 27.66 13.16 18.77
C VAL A 740 27.28 12.29 19.96
N PRO A 741 27.68 12.63 21.21
CA PRO A 741 27.19 11.92 22.38
C PRO A 741 25.69 12.14 22.55
N VAL A 742 24.99 11.09 22.97
CA VAL A 742 23.53 11.07 23.10
C VAL A 742 23.17 10.93 24.59
N LEU A 743 22.35 11.83 25.12
CA LEU A 743 21.80 11.73 26.47
C LEU A 743 20.41 11.08 26.41
N THR A 744 20.22 9.97 27.13
CA THR A 744 18.95 9.22 27.15
C THR A 744 18.37 9.12 28.56
N LEU A 745 17.05 8.91 28.65
CA LEU A 745 16.33 8.66 29.90
C LEU A 745 15.98 7.17 29.97
N ALA A 746 16.57 6.44 30.93
CA ALA A 746 16.26 5.04 31.16
C ALA A 746 14.97 4.91 32.00
N ALA A 747 13.83 4.78 31.33
CA ALA A 747 12.58 4.46 32.01
C ALA A 747 12.41 2.93 32.22
N SER A 748 11.19 2.46 32.48
CA SER A 748 10.94 1.11 32.99
C SER A 748 10.66 0.03 31.93
N SER A 749 10.04 0.38 30.80
CA SER A 749 9.60 -0.60 29.80
C SER A 749 10.70 -0.98 28.79
N PHE A 750 10.55 -2.12 28.12
CA PHE A 750 11.47 -2.61 27.08
C PHE A 750 11.82 -1.54 26.03
N LEU A 751 10.79 -0.94 25.44
CA LEU A 751 10.91 0.16 24.49
C LEU A 751 11.71 1.34 25.05
N SER A 752 11.35 1.78 26.26
CA SER A 752 11.89 3.00 26.85
C SER A 752 13.35 2.89 27.28
N ARG A 753 13.89 1.67 27.27
CA ARG A 753 15.28 1.36 27.62
C ARG A 753 16.16 1.11 26.40
N GLN A 754 15.64 1.25 25.17
CA GLN A 754 16.44 1.05 23.95
C GLN A 754 17.67 1.96 23.89
N GLY A 755 17.50 3.25 24.21
CA GLY A 755 18.63 4.20 24.29
C GLY A 755 19.64 3.80 25.36
N ALA A 756 19.16 3.41 26.55
CA ALA A 756 20.01 2.93 27.64
C ALA A 756 20.81 1.69 27.22
N GLY A 757 20.18 0.70 26.60
CA GLY A 757 20.86 -0.50 26.10
C GLY A 757 21.98 -0.19 25.12
N ILE A 758 21.78 0.75 24.20
CA ILE A 758 22.81 1.20 23.26
C ILE A 758 23.98 1.86 24.02
N LEU A 759 23.70 2.79 24.93
CA LEU A 759 24.75 3.54 25.64
C LEU A 759 25.53 2.68 26.63
N MET A 760 24.87 1.74 27.31
CA MET A 760 25.54 0.78 28.20
C MET A 760 26.53 -0.08 27.41
N ASN A 761 26.10 -0.62 26.26
CA ASN A 761 26.99 -1.41 25.39
C ASN A 761 28.07 -0.55 24.73
N ALA A 762 27.82 0.73 24.45
CA ALA A 762 28.84 1.67 23.98
C ALA A 762 29.80 2.17 25.08
N GLY A 763 29.59 1.77 26.35
CA GLY A 763 30.41 2.19 27.49
C GLY A 763 30.24 3.66 27.87
N LEU A 764 29.02 4.21 27.72
CA LEU A 764 28.65 5.60 27.99
C LEU A 764 27.63 5.68 29.14
N THR A 765 27.94 5.04 30.26
CA THR A 765 27.04 4.92 31.43
C THR A 765 26.61 6.27 32.00
N GLU A 766 27.48 7.28 31.92
CA GLU A 766 27.25 8.64 32.42
C GLU A 766 26.29 9.47 31.55
N TRP A 767 25.90 8.93 30.39
CA TRP A 767 24.93 9.49 29.45
C TRP A 767 23.53 8.85 29.56
N VAL A 768 23.34 7.99 30.55
CA VAL A 768 22.05 7.39 30.89
C VAL A 768 21.51 8.06 32.15
N ALA A 769 20.43 8.82 32.00
CA ALA A 769 19.73 9.45 33.12
C ALA A 769 18.69 8.49 33.72
N GLU A 770 18.51 8.56 35.04
CA GLU A 770 17.56 7.69 35.77
C GLU A 770 16.22 8.36 36.07
N SER A 771 16.14 9.69 35.91
CA SER A 771 14.93 10.48 36.11
C SER A 771 14.94 11.74 35.23
N ALA A 772 13.79 12.38 35.09
CA ALA A 772 13.69 13.65 34.35
C ALA A 772 14.58 14.75 34.96
N GLU A 773 14.68 14.83 36.29
CA GLU A 773 15.57 15.77 36.98
C GLU A 773 17.04 15.46 36.69
N ASP A 774 17.43 14.18 36.76
CA ASP A 774 18.78 13.75 36.44
C ASP A 774 19.13 14.01 34.98
N TYR A 775 18.18 13.86 34.07
CA TYR A 775 18.34 14.16 32.65
C TYR A 775 18.70 15.63 32.44
N VAL A 776 17.94 16.57 33.02
CA VAL A 776 18.24 18.02 32.92
C VAL A 776 19.59 18.34 33.54
N LYS A 777 19.86 17.79 34.73
CA LYS A 777 21.12 18.01 35.44
C LYS A 777 22.33 17.55 34.61
N ARG A 778 22.26 16.36 34.01
CA ARG A 778 23.33 15.82 33.15
C ARG A 778 23.48 16.62 31.86
N ALA A 779 22.37 17.00 31.23
CA ALA A 779 22.41 17.85 30.03
C ALA A 779 23.21 19.13 30.29
N ILE A 780 22.95 19.81 31.41
CA ILE A 780 23.67 21.02 31.80
C ILE A 780 25.13 20.69 32.15
N ALA A 781 25.39 19.67 32.96
CA ALA A 781 26.73 19.32 33.41
C ALA A 781 27.69 19.01 32.25
N HIS A 782 27.23 18.27 31.25
CA HIS A 782 28.02 17.90 30.06
C HIS A 782 28.40 19.10 29.17
N THR A 783 27.77 20.26 29.34
CA THR A 783 28.14 21.49 28.62
C THR A 783 29.27 22.29 29.28
N SER A 784 29.64 21.94 30.52
CA SER A 784 30.59 22.73 31.32
C SER A 784 32.07 22.48 30.98
N ASP A 785 32.41 21.35 30.35
CA ASP A 785 33.77 20.96 29.97
C ASP A 785 33.87 20.68 28.46
N LEU A 786 34.00 21.75 27.67
CA LEU A 786 34.13 21.65 26.21
C LEU A 786 35.38 20.85 25.76
N PRO A 787 36.56 20.96 26.40
CA PRO A 787 37.69 20.09 26.10
C PRO A 787 37.37 18.61 26.23
N ALA A 788 36.72 18.19 27.33
CA ALA A 788 36.32 16.78 27.52
C ALA A 788 35.27 16.34 26.48
N LEU A 789 34.28 17.20 26.20
CA LEU A 789 33.25 16.91 25.19
C LEU A 789 33.85 16.78 23.78
N SER A 790 34.82 17.62 23.43
CA SER A 790 35.55 17.58 22.16
C SER A 790 36.38 16.30 22.04
N LEU A 791 37.09 15.92 23.11
CA LEU A 791 37.84 14.66 23.16
C LEU A 791 36.92 13.45 23.00
N LEU A 792 35.77 13.44 23.67
CA LEU A 792 34.78 12.37 23.53
C LEU A 792 34.31 12.27 22.07
N ARG A 793 33.86 13.38 21.47
CA ARG A 793 33.40 13.45 20.08
C ARG A 793 34.39 12.81 19.10
N LEU A 794 35.66 13.19 19.17
CA LEU A 794 36.69 12.69 18.25
C LEU A 794 36.97 11.18 18.40
N ASN A 795 36.69 10.61 19.57
CA ASN A 795 36.95 9.18 19.86
C ASN A 795 35.69 8.31 19.83
N LEU A 796 34.48 8.90 19.78
CA LEU A 796 33.21 8.16 19.88
C LEU A 796 33.04 7.10 18.79
N ARG A 797 33.37 7.44 17.54
CA ARG A 797 33.30 6.47 16.44
C ARG A 797 34.18 5.25 16.69
N GLN A 798 35.42 5.47 17.11
CA GLN A 798 36.34 4.38 17.44
C GLN A 798 35.83 3.56 18.61
N LYS A 799 35.38 4.22 19.69
CA LYS A 799 34.81 3.57 20.87
C LYS A 799 33.61 2.69 20.51
N LEU A 800 32.72 3.18 19.65
CA LEU A 800 31.56 2.44 19.17
C LEU A 800 31.96 1.26 18.27
N SER A 801 32.94 1.45 17.38
CA SER A 801 33.43 0.38 16.48
C SER A 801 34.05 -0.81 17.21
N THR A 802 34.58 -0.61 18.42
CA THR A 802 35.16 -1.66 19.26
C THR A 802 34.21 -2.18 20.33
N SER A 803 32.95 -1.72 20.34
CA SER A 803 31.96 -2.13 21.34
C SER A 803 31.08 -3.28 20.82
N PRO A 804 30.34 -3.97 21.71
CA PRO A 804 29.36 -4.99 21.31
C PRO A 804 28.35 -4.51 20.26
N MET A 805 28.09 -3.20 20.16
CA MET A 805 27.15 -2.64 19.18
C MET A 805 27.62 -2.78 17.73
N MET A 806 28.92 -2.99 17.48
CA MET A 806 29.48 -3.15 16.12
C MET A 806 30.39 -4.37 15.98
N ASP A 807 30.48 -5.22 17.01
CA ASP A 807 31.20 -6.50 16.95
C ASP A 807 30.31 -7.58 16.32
N GLY A 808 30.18 -7.53 14.99
CA GLY A 808 29.34 -8.46 14.22
C GLY A 808 29.73 -9.93 14.39
N GLN A 809 31.02 -10.23 14.52
CA GLN A 809 31.50 -11.60 14.70
C GLN A 809 31.04 -12.16 16.05
N LYS A 810 31.28 -11.43 17.14
CA LYS A 810 30.86 -11.88 18.47
C LYS A 810 29.34 -11.93 18.60
N PHE A 811 28.64 -10.95 18.03
CA PHE A 811 27.18 -10.97 17.98
C PHE A 811 26.65 -12.22 17.26
N ALA A 812 27.21 -12.56 16.09
CA ALA A 812 26.79 -13.75 15.34
C ALA A 812 27.09 -15.07 16.08
N VAL A 813 28.20 -15.16 16.82
CA VAL A 813 28.48 -16.31 17.69
C VAL A 813 27.42 -16.43 18.79
N ASN A 814 27.15 -15.33 19.52
CA ASN A 814 26.16 -15.33 20.60
C ASN A 814 24.74 -15.64 20.08
N PHE A 815 24.37 -15.05 18.94
CA PHE A 815 23.07 -15.27 18.31
C PHE A 815 22.96 -16.69 17.75
N GLY A 816 24.01 -17.23 17.14
CA GLY A 816 24.05 -18.61 16.65
C GLY A 816 23.91 -19.62 17.80
N SER A 817 24.63 -19.42 18.91
CA SER A 817 24.45 -20.24 20.12
C SER A 817 23.02 -20.19 20.65
N CYS A 818 22.42 -18.99 20.71
CA CYS A 818 21.01 -18.80 21.06
C CYS A 818 20.08 -19.65 20.17
N LEU A 819 20.24 -19.63 18.85
CA LEU A 819 19.41 -20.43 17.94
C LEU A 819 19.56 -21.94 18.20
N ILE A 820 20.79 -22.41 18.43
CA ILE A 820 21.07 -23.83 18.71
C ILE A 820 20.45 -24.25 20.04
N GLU A 821 20.63 -23.45 21.09
CA GLU A 821 20.12 -23.74 22.43
C GLU A 821 18.59 -23.69 22.49
N ILE A 822 17.96 -22.72 21.80
CA ILE A 822 16.50 -22.69 21.62
C ILE A 822 16.02 -24.00 20.99
N TRP A 823 16.64 -24.40 19.86
CA TRP A 823 16.25 -25.63 19.15
C TRP A 823 16.35 -26.87 20.04
N GLN A 824 17.48 -27.04 20.74
CA GLN A 824 17.71 -28.17 21.64
C GLN A 824 16.71 -28.21 22.80
N THR A 825 16.36 -27.05 23.36
CA THR A 825 15.38 -26.93 24.46
C THR A 825 13.99 -27.38 24.00
N THR A 826 13.58 -27.00 22.78
CA THR A 826 12.30 -27.42 22.22
C THR A 826 12.25 -28.92 21.94
N GLN A 827 13.33 -29.51 21.40
CA GLN A 827 13.39 -30.97 21.18
C GLN A 827 13.22 -31.75 22.49
N ASN A 828 13.95 -31.36 23.54
CA ASN A 828 13.87 -32.03 24.85
C ASN A 828 12.48 -31.92 25.50
N SER A 829 11.76 -30.82 25.27
CA SER A 829 10.41 -30.63 25.81
C SER A 829 9.36 -31.49 25.10
N ASN A 830 9.54 -31.74 23.81
CA ASN A 830 8.68 -32.62 23.01
C ASN A 830 8.90 -34.10 23.32
N ASP A 831 10.11 -34.51 23.67
CA ASP A 831 10.41 -35.87 24.12
C ASP A 831 9.77 -36.14 25.50
N ALA A 832 9.84 -35.19 26.44
CA ALA A 832 9.28 -35.34 27.78
C ALA A 832 7.74 -35.31 27.86
N SER A 833 7.05 -34.95 26.77
CA SER A 833 5.58 -34.92 26.68
C SER A 833 4.98 -36.09 25.90
N ASN A 834 5.82 -36.96 25.32
CA ASN A 834 5.44 -38.21 24.65
C ASN A 834 5.73 -39.48 25.48
N ASP A 835 6.39 -39.34 26.63
CA ASP A 835 6.52 -40.35 27.69
C ASP A 835 5.44 -40.16 28.77
#